data_AF-A0A523PQD9-F1
#
_entry.id   AF-A0A523PQD9-F1
#
_cell.length_a   1.000
_cell.length_b   1.000
_cell.length_c   1.000
_cell.angle_alpha   90.00
_cell.angle_beta   90.00
_cell.angle_gamma   90.00
#
_symmetry.space_group_name_H-M   'P 1'
#
loop_
_entity.id
_entity.type
_entity.pdbx_description
1 polymer ?
#
loop_
_entity_poly.entity_id
_entity_poly.type
_entity_poly.pdbx_seq_one_letter_code
_entity_poly.pdbx_strand_id
1 'polypeptide(L)'
;MELRLRRHLERVDERLARVGCERATAIVWIAFAVLALALHAARGITGWPVTVTAGVLLALGVVCVLGLRRFVARRRRAPMTVARLVEQRFPDLDTSLLAAAELEPDLPGGQYGFLARRLVDDVMRKARHQHWAEEVGSARLPAVRGLHVAGVLAFAASLALLFCAERIVPGASPAERAGTTPGAAVVVLPGDVEIEAGRSVLVTAEFDPSRVPGAAELVYRPDGGEPERAPMSRSLDDPVFGARLATIREHLTYHVEWRGGATRTYRLTVFERPELVRADVVLRYPEYTGRAERRIEDTRRITAPEGTWATVVCRLNKAVVEATFTDEATGAATPLVVDPANALERSATFQLTRSMRIVLTLVDDAGRTSAKTVVIVFHVTENDRPALRLTSAGDLRVSPIEELALRARLSDDYGLERFGVSYRVGGEASVEVVLGAAVGRGAQVEAEHTIALEELGAEPAQLVSYHFWAEDRDQEGELRRTSSDLFFAAVRPFEEVFRQAEPPPGGGEGGGGGGAGGAEGAAEVAELQRDVVLATWNLIRRGVDDAGTFEADVAVIQEAQQLARDRLDELGGDDAMNPLRAVDDADATLLEIGRQMDRALRELARARAEVAIEPLYDALAAEQAADQALLELSEEELQVARANSQGQGSGSGRGGPSQAQLGELELDAEQNRYETQSAARPERALDDDVARETRQALSRLKELARRQADLNERVRELAAELQAAETEAEREELRRRLKRLQEAQEEILRDTDELAQRMEEAASRQGLPEQRERLTEQSQQLAETRENERRASEALEEGRLSQALTEGSRASRGLSELEGELRDAAGGQLEDRMRAMQREARRIEAEEQRLAEALEETAAAARRSLREDTARAELQDALEQQAADLDELLTDAEQTVRDAETTEPLLAEELFEAVGEARNRRVAEALEMTREMLARGFPAQARAAERQASEGVRELREGIEAAAASVLGTGAEALERAQAELERLTRELESEIAEARGAGALEPGEPGEPGEAGEPGEPGEASRAGGEPTQGGDEPGAGGEEPGRGSGEAAGEPGQGRGGGGERVAEGEPAPGAPGGRRGAPRSLTGPGPDQPETGGGGGLGGGRFAGSPLTGEDFLDWSDRLRDVEEMLDDPELSAEAARVRSRARTVREEFKRHSKEPDWELVDEKIAVPLAELARRIADEVRRRRADDRLVPIDRDPVPPEFEEAVRRYYERLGRTR
;
A
#
# COMPACT_ATOMS: atom_id res chain seq x y z
N MET A 1 0.62 -75.14 29.45
CA MET A 1 2.03 -74.95 29.89
C MET A 1 2.15 -74.81 31.41
N GLU A 2 3.05 -75.59 32.02
CA GLU A 2 3.27 -75.59 33.47
C GLU A 2 3.83 -74.24 33.98
N LEU A 3 3.32 -73.76 35.12
CA LEU A 3 3.66 -72.45 35.70
C LEU A 3 5.16 -72.29 36.02
N ARG A 4 5.87 -73.37 36.36
CA ARG A 4 7.30 -73.32 36.70
C ARG A 4 8.15 -73.12 35.45
N LEU A 5 7.85 -73.87 34.39
CA LEU A 5 8.47 -73.70 33.08
C LEU A 5 8.21 -72.29 32.51
N ARG A 6 6.98 -71.78 32.68
CA ARG A 6 6.60 -70.42 32.28
C ARG A 6 7.43 -69.34 32.92
N ARG A 7 7.57 -69.37 34.25
CA ARG A 7 8.42 -68.41 34.97
C ARG A 7 9.88 -68.49 34.55
N HIS A 8 10.36 -69.66 34.14
CA HIS A 8 11.75 -69.82 33.71
C HIS A 8 11.98 -69.22 32.32
N LEU A 9 11.06 -69.43 31.37
CA LEU A 9 11.09 -68.78 30.05
C LEU A 9 10.88 -67.27 30.14
N GLU A 10 10.03 -66.79 31.06
CA GLU A 10 9.85 -65.35 31.33
C GLU A 10 11.14 -64.68 31.84
N ARG A 11 11.95 -65.37 32.67
CA ARG A 11 13.26 -64.85 33.10
C ARG A 11 14.27 -64.73 31.94
N VAL A 12 14.24 -65.69 31.03
CA VAL A 12 15.08 -65.67 29.82
C VAL A 12 14.65 -64.51 28.92
N ASP A 13 13.33 -64.31 28.75
CA ASP A 13 12.77 -63.19 27.98
C ASP A 13 13.13 -61.82 28.61
N GLU A 14 13.02 -61.68 29.93
CA GLU A 14 13.40 -60.44 30.63
C GLU A 14 14.87 -60.08 30.42
N ARG A 15 15.76 -61.07 30.35
CA ARG A 15 17.18 -60.83 30.09
C ARG A 15 17.44 -60.49 28.62
N LEU A 16 16.74 -61.11 27.68
CA LEU A 16 16.79 -60.77 26.25
C LEU A 16 16.22 -59.37 25.98
N ALA A 17 15.14 -58.99 26.66
CA ALA A 17 14.55 -57.67 26.59
C ALA A 17 15.51 -56.60 27.13
N ARG A 18 16.23 -56.87 28.23
CA ARG A 18 17.30 -55.99 28.74
C ARG A 18 18.43 -55.80 27.71
N VAL A 19 18.91 -56.88 27.07
CA VAL A 19 19.93 -56.80 26.02
C VAL A 19 19.43 -55.96 24.83
N GLY A 20 18.19 -56.18 24.39
CA GLY A 20 17.57 -55.41 23.31
C GLY A 20 17.40 -53.93 23.66
N CYS A 21 17.02 -53.64 24.90
CA CYS A 21 16.84 -52.29 25.42
C CYS A 21 18.15 -51.51 25.44
N GLU A 22 19.23 -52.10 25.96
CA GLU A 22 20.56 -51.47 25.99
C GLU A 22 21.12 -51.25 24.57
N ARG A 23 20.85 -52.14 23.61
CA ARG A 23 21.22 -51.92 22.20
C ARG A 23 20.43 -50.78 21.56
N ALA A 24 19.12 -50.75 21.78
CA ALA A 24 18.25 -49.76 21.16
C ALA A 24 18.53 -48.35 21.70
N THR A 25 18.76 -48.23 23.01
CA THR A 25 19.17 -46.98 23.65
C THR A 25 20.57 -46.52 23.22
N ALA A 26 21.52 -47.44 22.99
CA ALA A 26 22.81 -47.10 22.41
C ALA A 26 22.68 -46.49 21.00
N ILE A 27 21.82 -47.06 20.15
CA ILE A 27 21.55 -46.53 18.80
C ILE A 27 20.95 -45.13 18.87
N VAL A 28 20.01 -44.88 19.80
CA VAL A 28 19.42 -43.55 20.00
C VAL A 28 20.51 -42.55 20.37
N TRP A 29 21.38 -42.85 21.34
CA TRP A 29 22.47 -41.93 21.71
C TRP A 29 23.42 -41.64 20.55
N ILE A 30 23.75 -42.66 19.74
CA ILE A 30 24.59 -42.47 18.55
C ILE A 30 23.87 -41.60 17.50
N ALA A 31 22.57 -41.81 17.27
CA ALA A 31 21.79 -41.00 16.33
C ALA A 31 21.71 -39.54 16.78
N PHE A 32 21.51 -39.28 18.08
CA PHE A 32 21.55 -37.93 18.64
C PHE A 32 22.94 -37.31 18.61
N ALA A 33 24.01 -38.09 18.74
CA ALA A 33 25.39 -37.61 18.56
C ALA A 33 25.66 -37.18 17.10
N VAL A 34 25.18 -37.96 16.13
CA VAL A 34 25.28 -37.62 14.71
C VAL A 34 24.42 -36.40 14.37
N LEU A 35 23.19 -36.32 14.92
CA LEU A 35 22.31 -35.17 14.74
C LEU A 35 22.92 -33.90 15.33
N ALA A 36 23.52 -33.99 16.53
CA ALA A 36 24.23 -32.88 17.14
C ALA A 36 25.42 -32.42 16.26
N LEU A 37 26.16 -33.36 15.66
CA LEU A 37 27.26 -33.05 14.74
C LEU A 37 26.77 -32.45 13.41
N ALA A 38 25.65 -32.93 12.88
CA ALA A 38 25.03 -32.40 11.66
C ALA A 38 24.48 -30.98 11.88
N LEU A 39 23.84 -30.73 13.01
CA LEU A 39 23.38 -29.39 13.41
C LEU A 39 24.56 -28.45 13.66
N HIS A 40 25.68 -28.95 14.17
CA HIS A 40 26.91 -28.18 14.28
C HIS A 40 27.46 -27.79 12.89
N ALA A 41 27.43 -28.69 11.91
CA ALA A 41 27.85 -28.40 10.53
C ALA A 41 26.87 -27.45 9.79
N ALA A 42 25.56 -27.55 10.07
CA ALA A 42 24.51 -26.72 9.48
C ALA A 42 24.27 -25.40 10.23
N ARG A 43 25.13 -25.05 11.20
CA ARG A 43 24.97 -23.89 12.08
C ARG A 43 24.87 -22.56 11.33
N GLY A 44 25.43 -22.47 10.12
CA GLY A 44 25.33 -21.30 9.26
C GLY A 44 23.93 -21.02 8.68
N ILE A 45 22.98 -21.96 8.81
CA ILE A 45 21.65 -21.86 8.16
C ILE A 45 20.55 -21.54 9.17
N THR A 46 20.64 -22.02 10.42
CA THR A 46 19.48 -22.04 11.34
C THR A 46 19.44 -20.90 12.36
N GLY A 47 20.54 -20.21 12.65
CA GLY A 47 20.55 -19.02 13.52
C GLY A 47 20.20 -19.22 15.00
N TRP A 48 19.95 -20.46 15.47
CA TRP A 48 19.53 -20.69 16.86
C TRP A 48 20.71 -20.66 17.85
N PRO A 49 20.51 -20.11 19.08
CA PRO A 49 21.53 -20.14 20.11
C PRO A 49 21.89 -21.58 20.54
N VAL A 50 23.18 -21.84 20.76
CA VAL A 50 23.72 -23.18 21.08
C VAL A 50 23.17 -23.74 22.36
N THR A 51 22.97 -22.88 23.35
CA THR A 51 22.42 -23.27 24.65
C THR A 51 21.02 -23.85 24.51
N VAL A 52 20.19 -23.27 23.63
CA VAL A 52 18.83 -23.74 23.35
C VAL A 52 18.87 -25.04 22.54
N THR A 53 19.65 -25.10 21.46
CA THR A 53 19.75 -26.32 20.62
C THR A 53 20.32 -27.51 21.40
N ALA A 54 21.35 -27.31 22.22
CA ALA A 54 21.92 -28.32 23.09
C ALA A 54 20.93 -28.76 24.18
N GLY A 55 20.21 -27.80 24.79
CA GLY A 55 19.18 -28.09 25.79
C GLY A 55 18.03 -28.93 25.22
N VAL A 56 17.56 -28.58 24.02
CA VAL A 56 16.48 -29.30 23.31
C VAL A 56 16.93 -30.70 22.89
N LEU A 57 18.13 -30.86 22.33
CA LEU A 57 18.67 -32.18 21.95
C LEU A 57 18.86 -33.10 23.17
N LEU A 58 19.32 -32.55 24.30
CA LEU A 58 19.44 -33.31 25.55
C LEU A 58 18.06 -33.74 26.07
N ALA A 59 17.08 -32.84 26.10
CA ALA A 59 15.72 -33.15 26.53
C ALA A 59 15.06 -34.23 25.65
N LEU A 60 15.11 -34.07 24.33
CA LEU A 60 14.59 -35.04 23.36
C LEU A 60 15.30 -36.40 23.47
N GLY A 61 16.63 -36.42 23.58
CA GLY A 61 17.41 -37.63 23.75
C GLY A 61 17.00 -38.42 25.01
N VAL A 62 16.85 -37.73 26.14
CA VAL A 62 16.39 -38.32 27.41
C VAL A 62 14.96 -38.85 27.30
N VAL A 63 14.03 -38.08 26.71
CA VAL A 63 12.64 -38.50 26.52
C VAL A 63 12.54 -39.71 25.60
N CYS A 64 13.25 -39.72 24.46
CA CYS A 64 13.29 -40.86 23.54
C CYS A 64 13.85 -42.11 24.21
N VAL A 65 14.92 -41.98 25.01
CA VAL A 65 15.50 -43.11 25.76
C VAL A 65 14.51 -43.64 26.81
N LEU A 66 13.87 -42.78 27.60
CA LEU A 66 12.89 -43.19 28.60
C LEU A 66 11.65 -43.84 27.96
N GLY A 67 11.15 -43.26 26.86
CA GLY A 67 10.04 -43.80 26.07
C GLY A 67 10.38 -45.17 25.47
N LEU A 68 11.56 -45.31 24.88
CA LEU A 68 12.01 -46.57 24.29
C LEU A 68 12.26 -47.65 25.35
N ARG A 69 12.85 -47.29 26.51
CA ARG A 69 13.00 -48.22 27.65
C ARG A 69 11.64 -48.72 28.11
N ARG A 70 10.64 -47.85 28.20
CA ARG A 70 9.26 -48.20 28.59
C ARG A 70 8.55 -49.06 27.53
N PHE A 71 8.73 -48.74 26.25
CA PHE A 71 8.16 -49.50 25.13
C PHE A 71 8.75 -50.92 25.04
N VAL A 72 10.07 -51.05 25.10
CA VAL A 72 10.75 -52.36 25.05
C VAL A 72 10.46 -53.19 26.30
N ALA A 73 10.38 -52.56 27.48
CA ALA A 73 10.02 -53.26 28.72
C ALA A 73 8.56 -53.80 28.72
N ARG A 74 7.66 -53.18 27.93
CA ARG A 74 6.28 -53.65 27.76
C ARG A 74 6.13 -54.78 26.74
N ARG A 75 7.10 -54.95 25.83
CA ARG A 75 7.04 -55.93 24.74
C ARG A 75 7.58 -57.29 25.20
N ARG A 76 6.75 -58.08 25.89
CA ARG A 76 7.08 -59.47 26.25
C ARG A 76 6.92 -60.39 25.04
N ARG A 77 7.86 -61.33 24.84
CA ARG A 77 7.77 -62.30 23.75
C ARG A 77 6.87 -63.46 24.15
N ALA A 78 6.20 -64.07 23.18
CA ALA A 78 5.44 -65.28 23.45
C ALA A 78 6.38 -66.38 23.98
N PRO A 79 5.99 -67.13 25.03
CA PRO A 79 6.85 -68.12 25.67
C PRO A 79 7.35 -69.20 24.69
N MET A 80 6.55 -69.53 23.68
CA MET A 80 6.93 -70.49 22.63
C MET A 80 8.10 -70.00 21.76
N THR A 81 8.16 -68.69 21.48
CA THR A 81 9.28 -68.09 20.74
C THR A 81 10.58 -68.15 21.54
N VAL A 82 10.49 -67.97 22.86
CA VAL A 82 11.62 -68.08 23.77
C VAL A 82 12.08 -69.53 23.89
N ALA A 83 11.15 -70.48 23.98
CA ALA A 83 11.44 -71.92 24.00
C ALA A 83 12.19 -72.38 22.75
N ARG A 84 11.76 -71.95 21.54
CA ARG A 84 12.47 -72.24 20.28
C ARG A 84 13.89 -71.68 20.28
N LEU A 85 14.08 -70.45 20.77
CA LEU A 85 15.39 -69.80 20.82
C LEU A 85 16.35 -70.53 21.78
N VAL A 86 15.82 -71.05 22.89
CA VAL A 86 16.58 -71.85 23.86
C VAL A 86 16.97 -73.20 23.24
N GLU A 87 16.05 -73.92 22.59
CA GLU A 87 16.39 -75.20 21.94
C GLU A 87 17.38 -75.05 20.79
N GLN A 88 17.29 -73.99 19.97
CA GLN A 88 18.28 -73.71 18.92
C GLN A 88 19.70 -73.52 19.48
N ARG A 89 19.82 -73.07 20.73
CA ARG A 89 21.11 -72.87 21.40
C ARG A 89 21.60 -74.12 22.13
N PHE A 90 20.68 -74.97 22.57
CA PHE A 90 20.94 -76.20 23.30
C PHE A 90 20.32 -77.41 22.58
N PRO A 91 21.01 -77.95 21.55
CA PRO A 91 20.50 -79.08 20.77
C PRO A 91 20.19 -80.33 21.61
N ASP A 92 20.87 -80.50 22.75
CA ASP A 92 20.68 -81.58 23.73
C ASP A 92 19.28 -81.63 24.37
N LEU A 93 18.46 -80.60 24.12
CA LEU A 93 17.05 -80.58 24.51
C LEU A 93 16.18 -81.40 23.55
N ASP A 94 16.62 -81.71 22.33
CA ASP A 94 15.99 -82.66 21.39
C ASP A 94 14.46 -82.60 21.35
N THR A 95 13.90 -81.39 21.10
CA THR A 95 12.45 -81.06 21.09
C THR A 95 11.68 -81.23 22.41
N SER A 96 12.33 -81.66 23.49
CA SER A 96 11.68 -81.87 24.79
C SER A 96 11.15 -80.59 25.45
N LEU A 97 11.80 -79.43 25.24
CA LEU A 97 11.35 -78.14 25.77
C LEU A 97 10.16 -77.59 24.98
N LEU A 98 10.15 -77.76 23.65
CA LEU A 98 8.99 -77.40 22.82
C LEU A 98 7.80 -78.29 23.14
N ALA A 99 8.00 -79.61 23.22
CA ALA A 99 6.95 -80.55 23.61
C ALA A 99 6.40 -80.26 25.03
N ALA A 100 7.27 -79.91 25.98
CA ALA A 100 6.84 -79.51 27.33
C ALA A 100 6.10 -78.16 27.37
N ALA A 101 6.42 -77.23 26.45
CA ALA A 101 5.76 -75.94 26.34
C ALA A 101 4.35 -76.04 25.73
N GLU A 102 4.14 -76.97 24.78
CA GLU A 102 2.85 -77.25 24.12
C GLU A 102 1.88 -78.09 24.97
N LEU A 103 2.37 -78.66 26.08
CA LEU A 103 1.60 -79.58 26.92
C LEU A 103 0.41 -78.90 27.63
N GLU A 104 -0.78 -79.41 27.36
CA GLU A 104 -2.03 -79.08 28.05
C GLU A 104 -2.36 -80.15 29.11
N PRO A 105 -2.90 -79.75 30.27
CA PRO A 105 -3.27 -80.70 31.32
C PRO A 105 -4.46 -81.56 30.89
N ASP A 106 -4.28 -82.87 30.88
CA ASP A 106 -5.22 -83.89 30.41
C ASP A 106 -6.04 -84.56 31.54
N LEU A 107 -5.75 -84.22 32.81
CA LEU A 107 -6.45 -84.76 33.99
C LEU A 107 -7.37 -83.72 34.67
N PRO A 108 -8.47 -84.17 35.32
CA PRO A 108 -9.36 -83.31 36.09
C PRO A 108 -8.61 -82.52 37.17
N GLY A 109 -8.88 -81.21 37.26
CA GLY A 109 -8.20 -80.31 38.20
C GLY A 109 -6.91 -79.67 37.65
N GLY A 110 -6.68 -79.73 36.33
CA GLY A 110 -5.54 -79.06 35.68
C GLY A 110 -4.20 -79.72 35.95
N GLN A 111 -4.21 -81.03 36.23
CA GLN A 111 -3.00 -81.81 36.50
C GLN A 111 -2.49 -82.47 35.22
N TYR A 112 -1.19 -82.74 35.19
CA TYR A 112 -0.52 -83.41 34.08
C TYR A 112 -0.41 -84.92 34.35
N GLY A 113 -0.66 -85.75 33.33
CA GLY A 113 -0.37 -87.18 33.37
C GLY A 113 1.07 -87.53 33.79
N PHE A 114 1.33 -88.76 34.22
CA PHE A 114 2.65 -89.16 34.73
C PHE A 114 3.80 -88.92 33.74
N LEU A 115 3.61 -89.27 32.46
CA LEU A 115 4.60 -89.04 31.40
C LEU A 115 4.81 -87.55 31.12
N ALA A 116 3.72 -86.78 31.08
CA ALA A 116 3.72 -85.34 30.94
C ALA A 116 4.50 -84.65 32.08
N ARG A 117 4.26 -85.07 33.32
CA ARG A 117 4.98 -84.58 34.51
C ARG A 117 6.46 -84.97 34.48
N ARG A 118 6.78 -86.19 34.04
CA ARG A 118 8.17 -86.66 33.92
C ARG A 118 8.96 -85.87 32.86
N LEU A 119 8.33 -85.56 31.73
CA LEU A 119 8.92 -84.72 30.68
C LEU A 119 9.22 -83.31 31.21
N VAL A 120 8.25 -82.69 31.86
CA VAL A 120 8.41 -81.36 32.47
C VAL A 120 9.51 -81.36 33.56
N ASP A 121 9.55 -82.37 34.42
CA ASP A 121 10.60 -82.51 35.45
C ASP A 121 11.99 -82.71 34.82
N ASP A 122 12.10 -83.42 33.70
CA ASP A 122 13.36 -83.62 32.98
C ASP A 122 13.84 -82.34 32.31
N VAL A 123 12.95 -81.63 31.62
CA VAL A 123 13.22 -80.31 31.03
C VAL A 123 13.64 -79.31 32.13
N MET A 124 12.96 -79.29 33.27
CA MET A 124 13.31 -78.43 34.42
C MET A 124 14.62 -78.84 35.12
N ARG A 125 15.04 -80.10 35.01
CA ARG A 125 16.37 -80.55 35.47
C ARG A 125 17.45 -80.05 34.51
N LYS A 126 17.26 -80.23 33.21
CA LYS A 126 18.17 -79.71 32.16
C LYS A 126 18.29 -78.18 32.23
N ALA A 127 17.17 -77.47 32.46
CA ALA A 127 17.13 -76.02 32.64
C ALA A 127 18.02 -75.50 33.76
N ARG A 128 18.06 -76.22 34.90
CA ARG A 128 18.88 -75.85 36.06
C ARG A 128 20.35 -76.13 35.86
N HIS A 129 20.72 -77.12 35.06
CA HIS A 129 22.12 -77.43 34.76
C HIS A 129 22.69 -76.53 33.67
N GLN A 130 21.91 -76.26 32.61
CA GLN A 130 22.36 -75.52 31.42
C GLN A 130 22.17 -74.00 31.53
N HIS A 131 21.67 -73.48 32.67
CA HIS A 131 21.54 -72.04 32.97
C HIS A 131 21.09 -71.20 31.76
N TRP A 132 19.94 -71.53 31.14
CA TRP A 132 19.53 -70.97 29.84
C TRP A 132 19.55 -69.44 29.75
N ALA A 133 19.23 -68.75 30.85
CA ALA A 133 19.26 -67.29 30.92
C ALA A 133 20.68 -66.71 30.82
N GLU A 134 21.71 -67.48 31.18
CA GLU A 134 23.11 -67.07 31.05
C GLU A 134 23.60 -67.28 29.62
N GLU A 135 23.38 -68.43 28.97
CA GLU A 135 23.94 -68.65 27.64
C GLU A 135 23.15 -68.02 26.48
N VAL A 136 21.82 -67.89 26.62
CA VAL A 136 20.94 -67.19 25.66
C VAL A 136 20.95 -65.68 25.97
N GLY A 137 22.11 -65.04 25.79
CA GLY A 137 22.26 -63.59 25.90
C GLY A 137 23.55 -63.07 26.57
N SER A 138 24.37 -63.90 27.23
CA SER A 138 25.61 -63.45 27.91
C SER A 138 26.69 -62.92 26.97
N ALA A 139 26.87 -63.52 25.80
CA ALA A 139 28.01 -63.23 24.92
C ALA A 139 28.06 -61.77 24.41
N ARG A 140 26.99 -60.99 24.61
CA ARG A 140 26.91 -59.60 24.14
C ARG A 140 26.59 -58.58 25.22
N LEU A 141 26.31 -58.96 26.47
CA LEU A 141 25.94 -58.02 27.53
C LEU A 141 27.03 -57.00 27.89
N PRO A 142 28.29 -57.39 28.15
CA PRO A 142 29.35 -56.41 28.40
C PRO A 142 29.67 -55.58 27.15
N ALA A 143 29.63 -56.17 25.96
CA ALA A 143 29.85 -55.47 24.70
C ALA A 143 28.74 -54.43 24.39
N VAL A 144 27.49 -54.76 24.65
CA VAL A 144 26.33 -53.87 24.47
C VAL A 144 26.33 -52.75 25.51
N ARG A 145 26.72 -53.04 26.77
CA ARG A 145 26.93 -51.99 27.77
C ARG A 145 28.08 -51.07 27.39
N GLY A 146 29.17 -51.63 26.86
CA GLY A 146 30.27 -50.85 26.29
C GLY A 146 29.80 -49.95 25.15
N LEU A 147 28.96 -50.47 24.25
CA LEU A 147 28.36 -49.70 23.15
C LEU A 147 27.43 -48.59 23.65
N HIS A 148 26.63 -48.85 24.69
CA HIS A 148 25.78 -47.84 25.31
C HIS A 148 26.59 -46.73 25.96
N VAL A 149 27.62 -47.08 26.75
CA VAL A 149 28.53 -46.11 27.36
C VAL A 149 29.27 -45.31 26.29
N ALA A 150 29.74 -45.96 25.22
CA ALA A 150 30.36 -45.29 24.08
C ALA A 150 29.40 -44.32 23.38
N GLY A 151 28.14 -44.70 23.18
CA GLY A 151 27.10 -43.82 22.61
C GLY A 151 26.83 -42.59 23.49
N VAL A 152 26.73 -42.77 24.80
CA VAL A 152 26.56 -41.66 25.76
C VAL A 152 27.78 -40.75 25.77
N LEU A 153 28.99 -41.30 25.76
CA LEU A 153 30.22 -40.52 25.70
C LEU A 153 30.37 -39.78 24.37
N ALA A 154 29.98 -40.39 23.25
CA ALA A 154 29.98 -39.74 21.94
C ALA A 154 28.99 -38.57 21.90
N PHE A 155 27.79 -38.74 22.45
CA PHE A 155 26.81 -37.66 22.55
C PHE A 155 27.29 -36.55 23.51
N ALA A 156 27.85 -36.91 24.66
CA ALA A 156 28.42 -35.93 25.58
C ALA A 156 29.60 -35.17 24.96
N ALA A 157 30.46 -35.86 24.19
CA ALA A 157 31.55 -35.25 23.46
C ALA A 157 31.06 -34.33 22.33
N SER A 158 30.01 -34.71 21.59
CA SER A 158 29.41 -33.84 20.56
C SER A 158 28.75 -32.60 21.18
N LEU A 159 28.09 -32.74 22.33
CA LEU A 159 27.54 -31.61 23.08
C LEU A 159 28.66 -30.70 23.61
N ALA A 160 29.74 -31.29 24.15
CA ALA A 160 30.91 -30.55 24.59
C ALA A 160 31.61 -29.83 23.43
N LEU A 161 31.67 -30.42 22.24
CA LEU A 161 32.16 -29.77 21.02
C LEU A 161 31.29 -28.58 20.62
N LEU A 162 29.96 -28.72 20.69
CA LEU A 162 29.01 -27.63 20.48
C LEU A 162 29.27 -26.45 21.45
N PHE A 163 29.52 -26.73 22.73
CA PHE A 163 29.84 -25.72 23.75
C PHE A 163 31.26 -25.15 23.62
N CYS A 164 32.25 -25.96 23.26
CA CYS A 164 33.65 -25.52 23.12
C CYS A 164 33.88 -24.73 21.83
N ALA A 165 33.10 -24.97 20.76
CA ALA A 165 33.22 -24.24 19.50
C ALA A 165 32.88 -22.74 19.65
N GLU A 166 32.13 -22.33 20.67
CA GLU A 166 31.93 -20.91 21.01
C GLU A 166 33.13 -20.28 21.74
N ARG A 167 34.12 -21.09 22.18
CA ARG A 167 35.33 -20.60 22.85
C ARG A 167 36.60 -20.71 22.00
N ILE A 168 36.48 -21.06 20.72
CA ILE A 168 37.61 -21.11 19.80
C ILE A 168 37.42 -20.05 18.72
N VAL A 169 37.86 -18.84 19.06
CA VAL A 169 38.33 -17.87 18.07
C VAL A 169 39.61 -18.45 17.45
N PRO A 170 39.77 -18.49 16.12
CA PRO A 170 41.02 -18.91 15.51
C PRO A 170 42.03 -17.76 15.65
N GLY A 171 42.90 -17.85 16.65
CA GLY A 171 43.92 -16.84 16.86
C GLY A 171 44.87 -17.16 18.00
N ALA A 172 45.76 -18.12 17.78
CA ALA A 172 47.15 -18.17 18.29
C ALA A 172 47.64 -19.62 18.36
N SER A 173 48.75 -19.90 17.67
CA SER A 173 49.47 -21.17 17.79
C SER A 173 50.05 -21.35 19.20
N PRO A 174 50.09 -22.60 19.73
CA PRO A 174 50.69 -22.89 21.02
C PRO A 174 52.20 -23.07 20.85
N ALA A 175 52.94 -21.97 20.92
CA ALA A 175 54.38 -21.98 21.10
C ALA A 175 54.81 -20.73 21.86
N GLU A 176 54.84 -20.78 23.19
CA GLU A 176 56.10 -20.78 23.92
C GLU A 176 55.87 -20.80 25.43
N ARG A 177 56.86 -21.36 26.10
CA ARG A 177 56.85 -21.71 27.52
C ARG A 177 56.84 -20.46 28.38
N ALA A 178 56.00 -20.52 29.42
CA ALA A 178 56.22 -20.02 30.77
C ALA A 178 57.53 -19.23 30.97
N GLY A 179 57.44 -17.91 30.74
CA GLY A 179 58.30 -16.91 31.34
C GLY A 179 57.51 -16.22 32.45
N THR A 180 57.35 -16.91 33.58
CA THR A 180 56.77 -16.31 34.79
C THR A 180 57.77 -15.29 35.32
N THR A 181 57.49 -14.01 35.13
CA THR A 181 58.03 -12.97 36.02
C THR A 181 56.98 -12.77 37.12
N PRO A 182 57.26 -13.11 38.39
CA PRO A 182 56.32 -12.92 39.47
C PRO A 182 56.26 -11.42 39.84
N GLY A 183 55.24 -10.72 39.33
CA GLY A 183 55.00 -9.31 39.64
C GLY A 183 53.61 -8.85 39.24
N ALA A 184 52.68 -8.91 40.19
CA ALA A 184 51.28 -8.41 40.18
C ALA A 184 50.29 -9.15 39.27
N ALA A 185 49.27 -9.79 39.87
CA ALA A 185 48.08 -10.25 39.18
C ALA A 185 47.23 -9.02 38.80
N VAL A 186 47.36 -8.55 37.55
CA VAL A 186 46.55 -7.47 36.98
C VAL A 186 45.79 -8.03 35.78
N VAL A 187 44.47 -7.93 35.79
CA VAL A 187 43.58 -8.41 34.72
C VAL A 187 43.12 -7.19 33.92
N VAL A 188 43.49 -7.13 32.65
CA VAL A 188 43.05 -6.05 31.74
C VAL A 188 41.95 -6.57 30.82
N LEU A 189 40.81 -5.88 30.78
CA LEU A 189 39.68 -6.15 29.89
C LEU A 189 39.53 -4.96 28.91
N PRO A 190 39.25 -5.18 27.62
CA PRO A 190 39.03 -6.48 26.96
C PRO A 190 40.33 -7.27 26.69
N GLY A 191 41.50 -6.63 26.74
CA GLY A 191 42.79 -7.26 26.41
C GLY A 191 43.07 -7.19 24.91
N ASP A 192 43.30 -8.32 24.26
CA ASP A 192 43.43 -8.34 22.79
C ASP A 192 42.01 -8.34 22.20
N VAL A 193 41.67 -7.32 21.40
CA VAL A 193 40.29 -7.10 20.92
C VAL A 193 40.23 -6.61 19.48
N GLU A 194 39.20 -7.00 18.76
CA GLU A 194 38.88 -6.46 17.43
C GLU A 194 37.61 -5.60 17.50
N ILE A 195 37.64 -4.41 16.92
CA ILE A 195 36.52 -3.46 16.95
C ILE A 195 36.28 -2.83 15.59
N GLU A 196 35.06 -2.36 15.36
CA GLU A 196 34.73 -1.61 14.15
C GLU A 196 35.35 -0.20 14.18
N ALA A 197 35.80 0.28 13.03
CA ALA A 197 36.37 1.62 12.89
C ALA A 197 35.42 2.72 13.40
N GLY A 198 35.99 3.65 14.15
CA GLY A 198 35.29 4.75 14.80
C GLY A 198 34.57 4.37 16.10
N ARG A 199 34.59 3.11 16.54
CA ARG A 199 34.02 2.71 17.85
C ARG A 199 34.92 3.18 19.00
N SER A 200 34.31 3.51 20.14
CA SER A 200 35.04 3.80 21.37
C SER A 200 35.22 2.51 22.20
N VAL A 201 36.31 2.42 22.95
CA VAL A 201 36.61 1.24 23.79
C VAL A 201 36.90 1.68 25.21
N LEU A 202 36.26 1.02 26.17
CA LEU A 202 36.60 1.11 27.58
C LEU A 202 37.66 0.06 27.93
N VAL A 203 38.84 0.52 28.33
CA VAL A 203 39.90 -0.35 28.85
C VAL A 203 39.86 -0.31 30.36
N THR A 204 39.65 -1.46 31.00
CA THR A 204 39.70 -1.61 32.45
C THR A 204 40.87 -2.49 32.89
N ALA A 205 41.44 -2.18 34.06
CA ALA A 205 42.53 -2.92 34.68
C ALA A 205 42.17 -3.20 36.14
N GLU A 206 41.87 -4.45 36.45
CA GLU A 206 41.60 -4.95 37.79
C GLU A 206 42.89 -5.41 38.46
N PHE A 207 43.19 -4.85 39.62
CA PHE A 207 44.36 -5.16 40.43
C PHE A 207 43.98 -6.07 41.59
N ASP A 208 44.94 -6.85 42.11
CA ASP A 208 44.74 -7.59 43.36
C ASP A 208 44.37 -6.61 44.51
N PRO A 209 43.30 -6.86 45.29
CA PRO A 209 42.87 -6.00 46.39
C PRO A 209 43.96 -5.71 47.43
N SER A 210 44.97 -6.59 47.55
CA SER A 210 46.09 -6.44 48.48
C SER A 210 47.19 -5.50 47.97
N ARG A 211 47.20 -5.11 46.69
CA ARG A 211 48.26 -4.29 46.05
C ARG A 211 47.71 -3.31 45.00
N VAL A 212 46.83 -2.41 45.41
CA VAL A 212 46.26 -1.37 44.53
C VAL A 212 47.21 -0.17 44.39
N PRO A 213 47.64 0.22 43.17
CA PRO A 213 48.48 1.40 42.97
C PRO A 213 47.73 2.72 43.21
N GLY A 214 48.45 3.81 43.48
CA GLY A 214 47.84 5.14 43.68
C GLY A 214 47.38 5.83 42.39
N ALA A 215 48.00 5.48 41.26
CA ALA A 215 47.66 5.94 39.91
C ALA A 215 48.10 4.90 38.88
N ALA A 216 47.35 4.78 37.79
CA ALA A 216 47.67 3.98 36.62
C ALA A 216 47.44 4.81 35.35
N GLU A 217 48.28 4.61 34.34
CA GLU A 217 48.18 5.27 33.03
C GLU A 217 48.02 4.21 31.94
N LEU A 218 47.11 4.46 31.00
CA LEU A 218 46.98 3.70 29.77
C LEU A 218 47.94 4.31 28.74
N VAL A 219 48.95 3.55 28.34
CA VAL A 219 49.85 3.93 27.26
C VAL A 219 49.39 3.21 26.00
N TYR A 220 49.08 3.94 24.95
CA TYR A 220 48.68 3.37 23.67
C TYR A 220 49.48 3.98 22.52
N ARG A 221 49.67 3.19 21.46
CA ARG A 221 50.41 3.57 20.27
C ARG A 221 49.62 3.14 19.03
N PRO A 222 49.06 4.09 18.27
CA PRO A 222 48.54 3.85 16.92
C PRO A 222 49.64 3.33 15.99
N ASP A 223 49.30 2.46 15.04
CA ASP A 223 50.27 1.93 14.07
C ASP A 223 50.86 3.08 13.23
N GLY A 224 52.16 3.36 13.40
CA GLY A 224 52.86 4.47 12.73
C GLY A 224 52.89 5.80 13.49
N GLY A 225 52.26 5.88 14.68
CA GLY A 225 52.25 7.06 15.55
C GLY A 225 53.21 7.01 16.74
N GLU A 226 53.40 8.15 17.40
CA GLU A 226 54.09 8.25 18.68
C GLU A 226 53.21 7.69 19.82
N PRO A 227 53.79 7.14 20.90
CA PRO A 227 53.02 6.64 22.02
C PRO A 227 52.37 7.79 22.81
N GLU A 228 51.06 7.67 23.02
CA GLU A 228 50.23 8.59 23.80
C GLU A 228 49.92 8.01 25.18
N ARG A 229 49.61 8.87 26.15
CA ARG A 229 49.33 8.51 27.54
C ARG A 229 47.98 9.07 27.95
N ALA A 230 47.08 8.21 28.41
CA ALA A 230 45.81 8.58 29.01
C ALA A 230 45.78 8.20 30.50
N PRO A 231 45.51 9.13 31.43
CA PRO A 231 45.37 8.79 32.84
C PRO A 231 44.13 7.89 33.04
N MET A 232 44.26 6.82 33.83
CA MET A 232 43.12 5.97 34.18
C MET A 232 42.47 6.46 35.47
N SER A 233 41.13 6.50 35.51
CA SER A 233 40.40 6.77 36.74
C SER A 233 40.20 5.50 37.52
N ARG A 234 40.35 5.58 38.85
CA ARG A 234 40.02 4.47 39.75
C ARG A 234 38.50 4.41 39.95
N SER A 235 37.93 3.21 39.87
CA SER A 235 36.54 2.95 40.23
C SER A 235 36.33 3.10 41.73
N LEU A 236 35.11 3.47 42.14
CA LEU A 236 34.78 3.82 43.52
C LEU A 236 34.71 2.60 44.45
N ASP A 237 34.37 1.42 43.90
CA ASP A 237 33.98 0.25 44.72
C ASP A 237 34.89 -0.99 44.57
N ASP A 238 35.97 -0.92 43.80
CA ASP A 238 36.84 -2.09 43.57
C ASP A 238 38.28 -1.70 43.16
N PRO A 239 39.27 -2.61 43.18
CA PRO A 239 40.64 -2.35 42.74
C PRO A 239 40.78 -2.21 41.21
N VAL A 240 39.80 -1.57 40.55
CA VAL A 240 39.71 -1.45 39.09
C VAL A 240 40.02 -0.01 38.66
N PHE A 241 40.86 0.12 37.63
CA PHE A 241 41.13 1.37 36.92
C PHE A 241 40.53 1.32 35.52
N GLY A 242 40.02 2.44 35.01
CA GLY A 242 39.38 2.51 33.70
C GLY A 242 39.80 3.75 32.90
N ALA A 243 39.98 3.58 31.59
CA ALA A 243 40.18 4.67 30.65
C ALA A 243 39.39 4.42 29.36
N ARG A 244 38.82 5.49 28.80
CA ARG A 244 38.12 5.48 27.51
C ARG A 244 39.11 5.86 26.41
N LEU A 245 39.20 5.03 25.37
CA LEU A 245 39.80 5.40 24.10
C LEU A 245 38.68 5.84 23.16
N ALA A 246 38.68 7.12 22.77
CA ALA A 246 37.65 7.70 21.89
C ALA A 246 38.00 7.45 20.41
N THR A 247 36.97 7.11 19.62
CA THR A 247 36.99 7.08 18.14
C THR A 247 38.24 6.46 17.53
N ILE A 248 38.36 5.14 17.60
CA ILE A 248 39.56 4.44 17.12
C ILE A 248 39.38 4.07 15.64
N ARG A 249 40.21 4.63 14.76
CA ARG A 249 40.16 4.40 13.29
C ARG A 249 41.28 3.51 12.76
N GLU A 250 42.35 3.37 13.52
CA GLU A 250 43.55 2.62 13.11
C GLU A 250 43.91 1.56 14.16
N HIS A 251 44.61 0.51 13.73
CA HIS A 251 45.16 -0.48 14.65
C HIS A 251 46.04 0.19 15.69
N LEU A 252 45.95 -0.25 16.94
CA LEU A 252 46.80 0.27 18.00
C LEU A 252 47.25 -0.82 18.96
N THR A 253 48.35 -0.56 19.66
CA THR A 253 48.81 -1.38 20.77
C THR A 253 48.69 -0.61 22.07
N TYR A 254 48.31 -1.27 23.15
CA TYR A 254 48.15 -0.59 24.44
C TYR A 254 48.60 -1.45 25.63
N HIS A 255 49.02 -0.80 26.70
CA HIS A 255 49.34 -1.43 27.98
C HIS A 255 49.07 -0.47 29.13
N VAL A 256 48.92 -1.01 30.33
CA VAL A 256 48.69 -0.22 31.55
C VAL A 256 49.99 -0.14 32.35
N GLU A 257 50.42 1.07 32.67
CA GLU A 257 51.60 1.37 33.48
C GLU A 257 51.21 1.93 34.85
N TRP A 258 51.91 1.53 35.91
CA TRP A 258 51.76 2.13 37.24
C TRP A 258 53.11 2.22 37.97
N ARG A 259 53.12 2.91 39.11
CA ARG A 259 54.30 3.05 39.97
C ARG A 259 54.62 1.73 40.68
N GLY A 260 55.18 0.76 39.94
CA GLY A 260 55.50 -0.58 40.43
C GLY A 260 55.56 -1.67 39.34
N GLY A 261 55.15 -1.39 38.11
CA GLY A 261 55.19 -2.33 36.99
C GLY A 261 54.39 -1.87 35.77
N ALA A 262 54.38 -2.67 34.73
CA ALA A 262 53.55 -2.51 33.55
C ALA A 262 52.95 -3.86 33.16
N THR A 263 51.78 -3.85 32.53
CA THR A 263 51.17 -5.06 31.97
C THR A 263 51.90 -5.51 30.70
N ARG A 264 51.52 -6.68 30.16
CA ARG A 264 51.85 -7.01 28.77
C ARG A 264 51.22 -5.99 27.82
N THR A 265 51.79 -5.87 26.63
CA THR A 265 51.17 -5.13 25.53
C THR A 265 50.04 -5.96 24.93
N TYR A 266 48.89 -5.32 24.77
CA TYR A 266 47.71 -5.84 24.11
C TYR A 266 47.54 -5.19 22.74
N ARG A 267 46.92 -5.89 21.81
CA ARG A 267 46.64 -5.41 20.45
C ARG A 267 45.15 -5.14 20.28
N LEU A 268 44.84 -3.96 19.78
CA LEU A 268 43.51 -3.56 19.35
C LEU A 268 43.50 -3.48 17.82
N THR A 269 42.77 -4.39 17.19
CA THR A 269 42.65 -4.46 15.74
C THR A 269 41.38 -3.73 15.30
N VAL A 270 41.49 -2.78 14.39
CA VAL A 270 40.34 -2.13 13.79
C VAL A 270 39.91 -2.86 12.52
N PHE A 271 38.61 -3.02 12.33
CA PHE A 271 38.06 -3.49 11.06
C PHE A 271 37.01 -2.54 10.51
N GLU A 272 36.89 -2.54 9.19
CA GLU A 272 35.82 -1.86 8.48
C GLU A 272 34.90 -2.91 7.85
N ARG A 273 33.58 -2.69 7.98
CA ARG A 273 32.56 -3.49 7.32
C ARG A 273 32.46 -3.11 5.84
N PRO A 274 32.02 -4.02 4.98
CA PRO A 274 31.77 -3.68 3.59
C PRO A 274 30.58 -2.72 3.47
N GLU A 275 30.73 -1.67 2.67
CA GLU A 275 29.72 -0.64 2.42
C GLU A 275 29.70 -0.29 0.92
N LEU A 276 28.51 0.02 0.41
CA LEU A 276 28.32 0.60 -0.91
C LEU A 276 28.63 2.10 -0.85
N VAL A 277 29.65 2.53 -1.58
CA VAL A 277 30.04 3.95 -1.67
C VAL A 277 29.20 4.67 -2.74
N ARG A 278 28.91 4.00 -3.86
CA ARG A 278 28.18 4.57 -5.00
C ARG A 278 27.56 3.48 -5.87
N ALA A 279 26.37 3.72 -6.41
CA ALA A 279 25.72 2.85 -7.40
C ALA A 279 25.40 3.59 -8.70
N ASP A 280 26.07 3.22 -9.78
CA ASP A 280 25.76 3.70 -11.12
C ASP A 280 24.88 2.69 -11.85
N VAL A 281 23.95 3.18 -12.69
CA VAL A 281 23.08 2.30 -13.50
C VAL A 281 23.22 2.65 -14.97
N VAL A 282 23.55 1.65 -15.78
CA VAL A 282 23.58 1.74 -17.24
C VAL A 282 22.33 1.06 -17.79
N LEU A 283 21.49 1.83 -18.47
CA LEU A 283 20.22 1.40 -19.06
C LEU A 283 20.40 1.25 -20.57
N ARG A 284 20.23 0.02 -21.05
CA ARG A 284 20.11 -0.29 -22.48
C ARG A 284 18.65 -0.57 -22.80
N TYR A 285 18.02 0.39 -23.48
CA TYR A 285 16.61 0.30 -23.84
C TYR A 285 16.39 -0.69 -25.01
N PRO A 286 15.21 -1.31 -25.08
CA PRO A 286 14.81 -2.15 -26.22
C PRO A 286 14.69 -1.34 -27.51
N GLU A 287 14.76 -2.03 -28.66
CA GLU A 287 14.67 -1.41 -29.98
C GLU A 287 13.34 -0.66 -30.20
N TYR A 288 12.20 -1.22 -29.73
CA TYR A 288 10.87 -0.62 -29.88
C TYR A 288 10.78 0.79 -29.26
N THR A 289 11.61 1.08 -28.26
CA THR A 289 11.59 2.40 -27.61
C THR A 289 12.27 3.50 -28.43
N GLY A 290 13.12 3.13 -29.39
CA GLY A 290 13.96 4.05 -30.17
C GLY A 290 14.98 4.86 -29.34
N ARG A 291 15.23 4.49 -28.07
CA ARG A 291 16.11 5.24 -27.16
C ARG A 291 17.54 4.71 -27.17
N ALA A 292 18.51 5.63 -27.17
CA ALA A 292 19.93 5.30 -26.98
C ALA A 292 20.24 4.93 -25.52
N GLU A 293 21.33 4.17 -25.32
CA GLU A 293 21.83 3.79 -23.99
C GLU A 293 22.06 5.02 -23.10
N ARG A 294 21.65 4.94 -21.82
CA ARG A 294 21.76 6.03 -20.85
C ARG A 294 22.44 5.54 -19.57
N ARG A 295 23.40 6.33 -19.05
CA ARG A 295 24.00 6.12 -17.72
C ARG A 295 23.42 7.11 -16.72
N ILE A 296 23.05 6.62 -15.55
CA ILE A 296 22.61 7.41 -14.41
C ILE A 296 23.61 7.17 -13.29
N GLU A 297 24.16 8.24 -12.75
CA GLU A 297 25.16 8.17 -11.68
C GLU A 297 24.49 8.25 -10.32
N ASP A 298 25.01 7.48 -9.36
CA ASP A 298 24.60 7.45 -7.96
C ASP A 298 23.08 7.43 -7.73
N THR A 299 22.40 6.43 -8.30
CA THR A 299 20.95 6.28 -8.17
C THR A 299 20.55 4.97 -7.51
N ARG A 300 19.49 5.02 -6.72
CA ARG A 300 18.83 3.87 -6.09
C ARG A 300 17.41 3.65 -6.57
N ARG A 301 16.84 4.59 -7.34
CA ARG A 301 15.49 4.48 -7.90
C ARG A 301 15.55 4.72 -9.40
N ILE A 302 15.02 3.76 -10.16
CA ILE A 302 15.15 3.74 -11.61
C ILE A 302 13.79 3.42 -12.21
N THR A 303 13.33 4.28 -13.12
CA THR A 303 12.14 4.01 -13.94
C THR A 303 12.56 3.73 -15.37
N ALA A 304 12.11 2.61 -15.93
CA ALA A 304 12.44 2.21 -17.30
C ALA A 304 11.30 1.43 -17.96
N PRO A 305 11.18 1.47 -19.31
CA PRO A 305 10.28 0.61 -20.06
C PRO A 305 10.57 -0.88 -19.85
N GLU A 306 9.54 -1.70 -20.01
CA GLU A 306 9.63 -3.16 -19.98
C GLU A 306 10.64 -3.69 -21.02
N GLY A 307 11.38 -4.73 -20.67
CA GLY A 307 12.45 -5.30 -21.50
C GLY A 307 13.78 -4.55 -21.45
N THR A 308 13.87 -3.41 -20.75
CA THR A 308 15.13 -2.67 -20.57
C THR A 308 16.16 -3.51 -19.82
N TRP A 309 17.40 -3.54 -20.33
CA TRP A 309 18.52 -4.15 -19.61
C TRP A 309 19.19 -3.11 -18.71
N ALA A 310 19.12 -3.31 -17.40
CA ALA A 310 19.75 -2.46 -16.39
C ALA A 310 21.00 -3.13 -15.82
N THR A 311 22.17 -2.53 -16.07
CA THR A 311 23.42 -2.96 -15.44
C THR A 311 23.74 -2.03 -14.28
N VAL A 312 23.65 -2.56 -13.07
CA VAL A 312 24.00 -1.85 -11.84
C VAL A 312 25.48 -2.07 -11.56
N VAL A 313 26.24 -0.98 -11.45
CA VAL A 313 27.67 -0.96 -11.12
C VAL A 313 27.83 -0.36 -9.72
N CYS A 314 28.14 -1.22 -8.77
CA CYS A 314 28.37 -0.89 -7.38
C CYS A 314 29.86 -0.67 -7.11
N ARG A 315 30.22 0.49 -6.57
CA ARG A 315 31.56 0.79 -6.06
C ARG A 315 31.58 0.64 -4.54
N LEU A 316 32.47 -0.20 -4.03
CA LEU A 316 32.58 -0.56 -2.62
C LEU A 316 33.75 0.16 -1.92
N ASN A 317 33.71 0.26 -0.60
CA ASN A 317 34.80 0.82 0.21
C ASN A 317 36.01 -0.14 0.32
N LYS A 318 35.76 -1.46 0.31
CA LYS A 318 36.77 -2.52 0.41
C LYS A 318 36.41 -3.71 -0.47
N ALA A 319 37.39 -4.58 -0.70
CA ALA A 319 37.17 -5.84 -1.41
C ALA A 319 36.32 -6.79 -0.54
N VAL A 320 35.39 -7.49 -1.19
CA VAL A 320 34.45 -8.45 -0.56
C VAL A 320 34.61 -9.83 -1.18
N VAL A 321 34.23 -10.88 -0.45
CA VAL A 321 34.20 -12.25 -1.00
C VAL A 321 32.87 -12.50 -1.71
N GLU A 322 31.77 -12.05 -1.10
CA GLU A 322 30.42 -12.19 -1.64
C GLU A 322 29.77 -10.82 -1.82
N ALA A 323 29.09 -10.65 -2.95
CA ALA A 323 28.21 -9.52 -3.22
C ALA A 323 27.01 -10.08 -4.00
N THR A 324 25.82 -9.95 -3.43
CA THR A 324 24.61 -10.57 -3.96
C THR A 324 23.45 -9.59 -3.88
N PHE A 325 22.69 -9.46 -4.95
CA PHE A 325 21.39 -8.79 -4.95
C PHE A 325 20.29 -9.82 -4.73
N THR A 326 19.37 -9.55 -3.82
CA THR A 326 18.21 -10.42 -3.55
C THR A 326 16.92 -9.67 -3.86
N ASP A 327 16.07 -10.21 -4.73
CA ASP A 327 14.72 -9.68 -4.99
C ASP A 327 13.83 -9.93 -3.75
N GLU A 328 13.25 -8.88 -3.18
CA GLU A 328 12.38 -8.98 -2.00
C GLU A 328 11.10 -9.80 -2.27
N ALA A 329 10.57 -9.75 -3.49
CA ALA A 329 9.30 -10.39 -3.82
C ALA A 329 9.45 -11.90 -4.08
N THR A 330 10.55 -12.31 -4.73
CA THR A 330 10.79 -13.73 -5.09
C THR A 330 11.85 -14.43 -4.24
N GLY A 331 12.68 -13.68 -3.52
CA GLY A 331 13.87 -14.20 -2.86
C GLY A 331 14.98 -14.64 -3.83
N ALA A 332 14.86 -14.32 -5.13
CA ALA A 332 15.86 -14.69 -6.12
C ALA A 332 17.17 -13.93 -5.89
N ALA A 333 18.27 -14.67 -5.73
CA ALA A 333 19.60 -14.13 -5.46
C ALA A 333 20.44 -14.07 -6.74
N THR A 334 20.96 -12.89 -7.08
CA THR A 334 21.81 -12.61 -8.24
C THR A 334 23.21 -12.16 -7.76
N PRO A 335 24.26 -12.95 -7.97
CA PRO A 335 25.62 -12.57 -7.57
C PRO A 335 26.18 -11.46 -8.47
N LEU A 336 26.88 -10.49 -7.89
CA LEU A 336 27.56 -9.44 -8.65
C LEU A 336 28.95 -9.91 -9.11
N VAL A 337 29.25 -9.65 -10.38
CA VAL A 337 30.53 -9.97 -11.02
C VAL A 337 31.57 -8.90 -10.66
N VAL A 338 32.80 -9.33 -10.39
CA VAL A 338 33.92 -8.40 -10.10
C VAL A 338 34.46 -7.81 -11.39
N ASP A 339 34.68 -6.49 -11.39
CA ASP A 339 35.39 -5.85 -12.50
C ASP A 339 36.88 -6.29 -12.48
N PRO A 340 37.42 -6.82 -13.60
CA PRO A 340 38.81 -7.28 -13.66
C PRO A 340 39.84 -6.15 -13.57
N ALA A 341 39.47 -4.91 -13.88
CA ALA A 341 40.32 -3.72 -13.76
C ALA A 341 40.24 -3.09 -12.35
N ASN A 342 39.12 -3.25 -11.64
CA ASN A 342 38.91 -2.69 -10.31
C ASN A 342 38.23 -3.68 -9.35
N ALA A 343 38.99 -4.24 -8.41
CA ALA A 343 38.49 -5.19 -7.40
C ALA A 343 37.42 -4.62 -6.44
N LEU A 344 37.27 -3.29 -6.39
CA LEU A 344 36.25 -2.59 -5.60
C LEU A 344 34.94 -2.36 -6.36
N GLU A 345 34.91 -2.63 -7.67
CA GLU A 345 33.71 -2.49 -8.50
C GLU A 345 33.09 -3.85 -8.76
N ARG A 346 31.77 -3.90 -8.59
CA ARG A 346 30.93 -5.09 -8.74
C ARG A 346 29.75 -4.73 -9.61
N SER A 347 29.36 -5.61 -10.54
CA SER A 347 28.21 -5.35 -11.41
C SER A 347 27.28 -6.54 -11.55
N ALA A 348 25.98 -6.25 -11.67
CA ALA A 348 24.97 -7.23 -12.07
C ALA A 348 24.05 -6.62 -13.11
N THR A 349 23.54 -7.45 -14.00
CA THR A 349 22.65 -7.04 -15.10
C THR A 349 21.30 -7.71 -14.92
N PHE A 350 20.25 -6.91 -15.02
CA PHE A 350 18.85 -7.33 -14.88
C PHE A 350 18.09 -7.00 -16.14
N GLN A 351 17.21 -7.91 -16.57
CA GLN A 351 16.19 -7.60 -17.56
C GLN A 351 14.94 -7.14 -16.83
N LEU A 352 14.51 -5.91 -17.08
CA LEU A 352 13.40 -5.28 -16.38
C LEU A 352 12.07 -5.69 -17.03
N THR A 353 11.51 -6.83 -16.64
CA THR A 353 10.16 -7.26 -17.08
C THR A 353 9.05 -6.85 -16.12
N ARG A 354 9.40 -6.51 -14.88
CA ARG A 354 8.45 -6.04 -13.87
C ARG A 354 9.14 -5.13 -12.86
N SER A 355 8.34 -4.34 -12.15
CA SER A 355 8.82 -3.57 -11.00
C SER A 355 9.34 -4.51 -9.91
N MET A 356 10.52 -4.19 -9.35
CA MET A 356 11.17 -5.02 -8.33
C MET A 356 12.02 -4.20 -7.38
N ARG A 357 12.17 -4.70 -6.15
CA ARG A 357 13.06 -4.13 -5.12
C ARG A 357 14.15 -5.15 -4.83
N ILE A 358 15.41 -4.75 -5.03
CA ILE A 358 16.56 -5.61 -4.81
C ILE A 358 17.38 -5.12 -3.62
N VAL A 359 17.73 -6.03 -2.72
CA VAL A 359 18.54 -5.76 -1.53
C VAL A 359 19.97 -6.21 -1.78
N LEU A 360 20.93 -5.31 -1.59
CA LEU A 360 22.35 -5.64 -1.70
C LEU A 360 22.86 -6.23 -0.38
N THR A 361 23.40 -7.45 -0.47
CA THR A 361 24.13 -8.11 0.62
C THR A 361 25.60 -8.21 0.25
N LEU A 362 26.47 -7.70 1.13
CA LEU A 362 27.92 -7.76 0.99
C LEU A 362 28.52 -8.58 2.13
N VAL A 363 29.47 -9.48 1.82
CA VAL A 363 30.19 -10.28 2.82
C VAL A 363 31.69 -10.22 2.54
N ASP A 364 32.47 -9.83 3.55
CA ASP A 364 33.93 -9.77 3.42
C ASP A 364 34.64 -11.10 3.72
N ASP A 365 35.97 -11.07 3.68
CA ASP A 365 36.85 -12.23 3.90
C ASP A 365 36.78 -12.83 5.31
N ALA A 366 36.37 -12.04 6.30
CA ALA A 366 36.14 -12.49 7.66
C ALA A 366 34.68 -12.90 7.92
N GLY A 367 33.83 -12.92 6.88
CA GLY A 367 32.41 -13.25 6.98
C GLY A 367 31.54 -12.14 7.57
N ARG A 368 32.00 -10.88 7.56
CA ARG A 368 31.25 -9.73 8.10
C ARG A 368 30.33 -9.15 7.03
N THR A 369 29.09 -8.85 7.40
CA THR A 369 28.09 -8.22 6.53
C THR A 369 28.10 -6.69 6.62
N SER A 370 27.51 -6.04 5.61
CA SER A 370 27.25 -4.60 5.61
C SER A 370 26.37 -4.19 6.79
N ALA A 371 26.68 -3.04 7.40
CA ALA A 371 25.90 -2.50 8.53
C ALA A 371 24.57 -1.89 8.08
N LYS A 372 24.55 -1.28 6.89
CA LYS A 372 23.36 -0.66 6.28
C LYS A 372 22.76 -1.61 5.25
N THR A 373 21.45 -1.77 5.30
CA THR A 373 20.70 -2.42 4.22
C THR A 373 20.59 -1.43 3.07
N VAL A 374 21.08 -1.81 1.89
CA VAL A 374 20.94 -1.00 0.68
C VAL A 374 19.88 -1.63 -0.21
N VAL A 375 18.85 -0.85 -0.53
CA VAL A 375 17.79 -1.24 -1.45
C VAL A 375 17.88 -0.41 -2.73
N ILE A 376 17.74 -1.08 -3.88
CA ILE A 376 17.60 -0.44 -5.19
C ILE A 376 16.23 -0.82 -5.75
N VAL A 377 15.48 0.18 -6.21
CA VAL A 377 14.10 0.05 -6.67
C VAL A 377 14.05 0.27 -8.18
N PHE A 378 13.56 -0.74 -8.91
CA PHE A 378 13.22 -0.63 -10.32
C PHE A 378 11.70 -0.50 -10.48
N HIS A 379 11.27 0.54 -11.15
CA HIS A 379 9.91 0.74 -11.60
C HIS A 379 9.85 0.48 -13.11
N VAL A 380 9.03 -0.47 -13.53
CA VAL A 380 8.85 -0.83 -14.93
C VAL A 380 7.56 -0.21 -15.47
N THR A 381 7.65 0.38 -16.67
CA THR A 381 6.50 0.84 -17.43
C THR A 381 6.22 -0.14 -18.56
N GLU A 382 5.03 -0.72 -18.58
CA GLU A 382 4.61 -1.71 -19.58
C GLU A 382 4.47 -1.06 -20.98
N ASN A 383 4.56 -1.88 -22.03
CA ASN A 383 4.35 -1.46 -23.42
C ASN A 383 2.90 -1.76 -23.85
N ASP A 384 2.06 -0.72 -23.78
CA ASP A 384 0.63 -0.85 -24.03
C ASP A 384 0.32 -1.13 -25.52
N ARG A 385 -0.82 -1.77 -25.80
CA ARG A 385 -1.30 -1.89 -27.19
C ARG A 385 -1.84 -0.55 -27.69
N PRO A 386 -1.79 -0.27 -29.01
CA PRO A 386 -2.42 0.90 -29.60
C PRO A 386 -3.87 1.08 -29.15
N ALA A 387 -4.20 2.28 -28.69
CA ALA A 387 -5.57 2.64 -28.38
C ALA A 387 -6.29 3.12 -29.65
N LEU A 388 -7.34 2.40 -30.06
CA LEU A 388 -8.21 2.77 -31.16
C LEU A 388 -9.54 3.30 -30.62
N ARG A 389 -9.83 4.59 -30.82
CA ARG A 389 -11.11 5.22 -30.45
C ARG A 389 -11.88 5.61 -31.70
N LEU A 390 -13.01 4.97 -31.94
CA LEU A 390 -13.80 5.19 -33.14
C LEU A 390 -14.66 6.46 -32.99
N THR A 391 -14.54 7.41 -33.92
CA THR A 391 -15.31 8.66 -33.92
C THR A 391 -16.51 8.61 -34.86
N SER A 392 -16.44 7.85 -35.94
CA SER A 392 -17.56 7.55 -36.85
C SER A 392 -17.47 6.10 -37.32
N ALA A 393 -18.08 5.18 -36.56
CA ALA A 393 -18.24 3.76 -36.88
C ALA A 393 -19.38 3.21 -36.00
N GLY A 394 -20.10 2.21 -36.50
CA GLY A 394 -21.26 1.62 -35.83
C GLY A 394 -22.03 0.68 -36.74
N ASP A 395 -22.97 -0.06 -36.17
CA ASP A 395 -23.90 -0.86 -36.96
C ASP A 395 -24.92 0.05 -37.65
N LEU A 396 -25.00 -0.04 -38.98
CA LEU A 396 -25.74 0.92 -39.81
C LEU A 396 -26.61 0.19 -40.85
N ARG A 397 -27.68 0.86 -41.30
CA ARG A 397 -28.45 0.43 -42.46
C ARG A 397 -28.25 1.44 -43.58
N VAL A 398 -27.64 0.99 -44.67
CA VAL A 398 -27.11 1.86 -45.74
C VAL A 398 -27.77 1.56 -47.08
N SER A 399 -27.85 2.54 -47.96
CA SER A 399 -28.31 2.32 -49.34
C SER A 399 -27.17 1.78 -50.24
N PRO A 400 -27.47 1.01 -51.31
CA PRO A 400 -26.48 0.60 -52.30
C PRO A 400 -25.61 1.70 -52.89
N ILE A 401 -26.08 2.96 -52.87
CA ILE A 401 -25.38 4.13 -53.42
C ILE A 401 -24.85 5.08 -52.34
N GLU A 402 -24.90 4.67 -51.07
CA GLU A 402 -24.48 5.51 -49.95
C GLU A 402 -22.97 5.46 -49.74
N GLU A 403 -22.38 6.59 -49.32
CA GLU A 403 -20.97 6.68 -48.95
C GLU A 403 -20.83 6.53 -47.44
N LEU A 404 -20.21 5.43 -47.00
CA LEU A 404 -19.99 5.15 -45.59
C LEU A 404 -18.68 5.80 -45.11
N ALA A 405 -18.80 6.93 -44.41
CA ALA A 405 -17.67 7.66 -43.85
C ALA A 405 -17.22 7.08 -42.49
N LEU A 406 -16.02 6.51 -42.47
CA LEU A 406 -15.39 5.88 -41.32
C LEU A 406 -14.31 6.79 -40.74
N ARG A 407 -14.34 7.00 -39.42
CA ARG A 407 -13.31 7.76 -38.71
C ARG A 407 -12.91 7.10 -37.39
N ALA A 408 -11.60 7.10 -37.11
CA ALA A 408 -11.03 6.61 -35.88
C ALA A 408 -9.84 7.48 -35.43
N ARG A 409 -9.67 7.65 -34.12
CA ARG A 409 -8.48 8.25 -33.51
C ARG A 409 -7.62 7.14 -32.92
N LEU A 410 -6.35 7.12 -33.31
CA LEU A 410 -5.36 6.14 -32.88
C LEU A 410 -4.27 6.82 -32.08
N SER A 411 -3.80 6.16 -31.02
CA SER A 411 -2.68 6.64 -30.21
C SER A 411 -1.90 5.48 -29.60
N ASP A 412 -0.59 5.63 -29.53
CA ASP A 412 0.32 4.64 -28.97
C ASP A 412 1.43 5.32 -28.16
N ASP A 413 1.92 4.64 -27.13
CA ASP A 413 2.91 5.13 -26.17
C ASP A 413 4.36 5.09 -26.70
N TYR A 414 4.65 4.28 -27.72
CA TYR A 414 5.94 4.19 -28.41
C TYR A 414 5.88 4.49 -29.93
N GLY A 415 4.69 4.54 -30.53
CA GLY A 415 4.43 4.94 -31.91
C GLY A 415 3.82 3.83 -32.76
N LEU A 416 3.25 4.20 -33.90
CA LEU A 416 2.61 3.24 -34.83
C LEU A 416 3.46 3.03 -36.07
N GLU A 417 3.65 1.77 -36.46
CA GLU A 417 4.33 1.40 -37.70
C GLU A 417 3.40 1.59 -38.90
N ARG A 418 2.16 1.06 -38.82
CA ARG A 418 1.12 1.18 -39.86
C ARG A 418 -0.27 1.21 -39.24
N PHE A 419 -1.22 1.83 -39.90
CA PHE A 419 -2.63 1.75 -39.52
C PHE A 419 -3.53 1.86 -40.74
N GLY A 420 -4.73 1.32 -40.62
CA GLY A 420 -5.67 1.25 -41.73
C GLY A 420 -7.05 0.78 -41.34
N VAL A 421 -7.84 0.51 -42.36
CA VAL A 421 -9.18 -0.07 -42.26
C VAL A 421 -9.23 -1.34 -43.08
N SER A 422 -9.97 -2.33 -42.59
CA SER A 422 -10.29 -3.55 -43.31
C SER A 422 -11.79 -3.67 -43.42
N TYR A 423 -12.30 -3.95 -44.62
CA TYR A 423 -13.72 -4.16 -44.85
C TYR A 423 -13.97 -5.32 -45.82
N ARG A 424 -15.16 -5.89 -45.76
CA ARG A 424 -15.63 -6.97 -46.61
C ARG A 424 -17.09 -6.72 -46.97
N VAL A 425 -17.45 -6.93 -48.25
CA VAL A 425 -18.82 -6.84 -48.74
C VAL A 425 -19.34 -8.24 -49.02
N GLY A 426 -20.40 -8.66 -48.31
CA GLY A 426 -20.95 -10.00 -48.39
C GLY A 426 -19.91 -11.10 -48.16
N GLY A 427 -19.97 -12.16 -48.96
CA GLY A 427 -19.10 -13.33 -48.90
C GLY A 427 -17.77 -13.16 -49.65
N GLU A 428 -17.42 -11.95 -50.09
CA GLU A 428 -16.18 -11.68 -50.82
C GLU A 428 -14.94 -11.69 -49.91
N ALA A 429 -13.74 -11.59 -50.52
CA ALA A 429 -12.50 -11.47 -49.76
C ALA A 429 -12.39 -10.11 -49.05
N SER A 430 -11.73 -10.07 -47.89
CA SER A 430 -11.48 -8.83 -47.17
C SER A 430 -10.51 -7.92 -47.95
N VAL A 431 -10.87 -6.63 -48.03
CA VAL A 431 -10.07 -5.55 -48.61
C VAL A 431 -9.42 -4.77 -47.48
N GLU A 432 -8.09 -4.67 -47.49
CA GLU A 432 -7.32 -3.92 -46.50
C GLU A 432 -6.77 -2.62 -47.13
N VAL A 433 -7.05 -1.49 -46.49
CA VAL A 433 -6.61 -0.15 -46.92
C VAL A 433 -5.70 0.44 -45.86
N VAL A 434 -4.43 0.67 -46.21
CA VAL A 434 -3.45 1.34 -45.35
C VAL A 434 -3.65 2.86 -45.47
N LEU A 435 -3.94 3.51 -44.34
CA LEU A 435 -4.24 4.95 -44.29
C LEU A 435 -3.02 5.79 -43.90
N GLY A 436 -2.07 5.20 -43.16
CA GLY A 436 -0.81 5.86 -42.82
C GLY A 436 0.22 4.91 -42.22
N ALA A 437 1.42 5.44 -42.01
CA ALA A 437 2.58 4.71 -41.49
C ALA A 437 3.56 5.62 -40.74
N ALA A 438 4.40 5.03 -39.89
CA ALA A 438 5.50 5.67 -39.16
C ALA A 438 5.08 6.90 -38.33
N VAL A 439 4.12 6.69 -37.44
CA VAL A 439 3.63 7.70 -36.49
C VAL A 439 4.57 7.76 -35.29
N GLY A 440 5.04 8.97 -34.96
CA GLY A 440 5.93 9.19 -33.82
C GLY A 440 5.28 8.92 -32.46
N ARG A 441 6.13 8.68 -31.46
CA ARG A 441 5.74 8.40 -30.07
C ARG A 441 4.72 9.39 -29.50
N GLY A 442 3.65 8.87 -28.90
CA GLY A 442 2.65 9.67 -28.17
C GLY A 442 1.83 10.60 -29.07
N ALA A 443 1.98 10.51 -30.39
CA ALA A 443 1.17 11.27 -31.33
C ALA A 443 -0.22 10.64 -31.46
N GLN A 444 -1.24 11.49 -31.47
CA GLN A 444 -2.60 11.08 -31.83
C GLN A 444 -2.79 11.30 -33.32
N VAL A 445 -3.30 10.28 -34.02
CA VAL A 445 -3.57 10.34 -35.45
C VAL A 445 -5.04 10.06 -35.69
N GLU A 446 -5.64 10.84 -36.57
CA GLU A 446 -7.00 10.61 -37.05
C GLU A 446 -6.93 9.87 -38.39
N ALA A 447 -7.53 8.69 -38.43
CA ALA A 447 -7.68 7.87 -39.61
C ALA A 447 -9.08 8.06 -40.17
N GLU A 448 -9.17 8.49 -41.42
CA GLU A 448 -10.43 8.68 -42.14
C GLU A 448 -10.43 7.84 -43.40
N HIS A 449 -11.55 7.18 -43.68
CA HIS A 449 -11.76 6.44 -44.92
C HIS A 449 -13.24 6.46 -45.30
N THR A 450 -13.55 6.57 -46.59
CA THR A 450 -14.92 6.53 -47.09
C THR A 450 -15.08 5.31 -47.99
N ILE A 451 -16.03 4.44 -47.65
CA ILE A 451 -16.39 3.27 -48.46
C ILE A 451 -17.56 3.68 -49.35
N ALA A 452 -17.32 3.83 -50.66
CA ALA A 452 -18.36 4.12 -51.64
C ALA A 452 -19.04 2.81 -52.08
N LEU A 453 -20.26 2.57 -51.59
CA LEU A 453 -20.99 1.32 -51.86
C LEU A 453 -21.39 1.17 -53.33
N GLU A 454 -21.58 2.29 -54.04
CA GLU A 454 -21.85 2.30 -55.48
C GLU A 454 -20.68 1.71 -56.28
N GLU A 455 -19.44 2.07 -55.93
CA GLU A 455 -18.24 1.59 -56.62
C GLU A 455 -17.98 0.10 -56.35
N LEU A 456 -18.43 -0.40 -55.21
CA LEU A 456 -18.35 -1.81 -54.82
C LEU A 456 -19.49 -2.65 -55.40
N GLY A 457 -20.47 -2.03 -56.06
CA GLY A 457 -21.61 -2.74 -56.65
C GLY A 457 -22.51 -3.41 -55.60
N ALA A 458 -22.66 -2.79 -54.42
CA ALA A 458 -23.43 -3.37 -53.33
C ALA A 458 -24.89 -3.65 -53.74
N GLU A 459 -25.37 -4.86 -53.46
CA GLU A 459 -26.76 -5.27 -53.72
C GLU A 459 -27.60 -5.21 -52.42
N PRO A 460 -28.93 -5.01 -52.51
CA PRO A 460 -29.81 -5.14 -51.33
C PRO A 460 -29.63 -6.52 -50.65
N ALA A 461 -29.80 -6.54 -49.33
CA ALA A 461 -29.58 -7.70 -48.45
C ALA A 461 -28.11 -8.13 -48.27
N GLN A 462 -27.14 -7.40 -48.82
CA GLN A 462 -25.71 -7.65 -48.53
C GLN A 462 -25.26 -7.01 -47.21
N LEU A 463 -24.27 -7.64 -46.57
CA LEU A 463 -23.68 -7.20 -45.30
C LEU A 463 -22.25 -6.69 -45.52
N VAL A 464 -21.97 -5.44 -45.14
CA VAL A 464 -20.62 -4.88 -45.15
C VAL A 464 -20.04 -4.96 -43.75
N SER A 465 -19.03 -5.80 -43.53
CA SER A 465 -18.33 -5.88 -42.24
C SER A 465 -17.02 -5.09 -42.30
N TYR A 466 -16.71 -4.31 -41.26
CA TYR A 466 -15.52 -3.46 -41.27
C TYR A 466 -14.94 -3.23 -39.86
N HIS A 467 -13.62 -3.00 -39.78
CA HIS A 467 -12.91 -2.65 -38.55
C HIS A 467 -11.63 -1.85 -38.87
N PHE A 468 -11.16 -1.07 -37.90
CA PHE A 468 -9.86 -0.39 -37.96
C PHE A 468 -8.77 -1.28 -37.35
N TRP A 469 -7.54 -1.11 -37.83
CA TRP A 469 -6.38 -1.80 -37.28
C TRP A 469 -5.17 -0.86 -37.20
N ALA A 470 -4.30 -1.14 -36.25
CA ALA A 470 -3.03 -0.47 -36.03
C ALA A 470 -1.94 -1.48 -35.71
N GLU A 471 -0.73 -1.19 -36.12
CA GLU A 471 0.45 -2.02 -35.87
C GLU A 471 1.48 -1.25 -35.06
N ASP A 472 1.94 -1.87 -33.99
CA ASP A 472 3.01 -1.43 -33.11
C ASP A 472 4.10 -2.51 -33.02
N ARG A 473 5.13 -2.25 -32.20
CA ARG A 473 6.15 -3.25 -31.88
C ARG A 473 5.96 -3.73 -30.45
N ASP A 474 5.93 -5.05 -30.29
CA ASP A 474 5.88 -5.67 -28.97
C ASP A 474 7.23 -5.56 -28.22
N GLN A 475 7.31 -6.24 -27.08
CA GLN A 475 8.46 -6.21 -26.17
C GLN A 475 9.73 -6.79 -26.81
N GLU A 476 9.55 -7.77 -27.71
CA GLU A 476 10.58 -8.43 -28.48
C GLU A 476 10.99 -7.64 -29.73
N GLY A 477 10.19 -6.63 -30.12
CA GLY A 477 10.39 -5.80 -31.29
C GLY A 477 9.73 -6.35 -32.56
N GLU A 478 8.92 -7.41 -32.43
CA GLU A 478 8.11 -7.99 -33.49
C GLU A 478 6.85 -7.15 -33.73
N LEU A 479 6.29 -7.23 -34.93
CA LEU A 479 5.10 -6.46 -35.29
C LEU A 479 3.86 -7.08 -34.64
N ARG A 480 3.19 -6.28 -33.81
CA ARG A 480 1.92 -6.63 -33.17
C ARG A 480 0.80 -5.83 -33.83
N ARG A 481 -0.26 -6.51 -34.25
CA ARG A 481 -1.46 -5.86 -34.80
C ARG A 481 -2.56 -5.80 -33.74
N THR A 482 -3.18 -4.64 -33.59
CA THR A 482 -4.32 -4.39 -32.73
C THR A 482 -5.49 -3.91 -33.57
N SER A 483 -6.66 -4.54 -33.40
CA SER A 483 -7.87 -4.25 -34.18
C SER A 483 -9.00 -3.71 -33.29
N SER A 484 -9.86 -2.87 -33.87
CA SER A 484 -11.08 -2.36 -33.23
C SER A 484 -12.18 -3.42 -33.18
N ASP A 485 -13.30 -3.09 -32.53
CA ASP A 485 -14.55 -3.86 -32.68
C ASP A 485 -14.95 -3.98 -34.16
N LEU A 486 -15.65 -5.07 -34.47
CA LEU A 486 -16.18 -5.36 -35.81
C LEU A 486 -17.59 -4.77 -35.92
N PHE A 487 -17.84 -4.00 -36.98
CA PHE A 487 -19.14 -3.38 -37.24
C PHE A 487 -19.74 -3.87 -38.54
N PHE A 488 -21.06 -3.74 -38.64
CA PHE A 488 -21.86 -4.22 -39.77
C PHE A 488 -22.70 -3.10 -40.38
N ALA A 489 -22.62 -2.93 -41.69
CA ALA A 489 -23.53 -2.09 -42.45
C ALA A 489 -24.40 -2.95 -43.38
N ALA A 490 -25.68 -3.10 -43.04
CA ALA A 490 -26.65 -3.87 -43.83
C ALA A 490 -27.22 -3.01 -44.97
N VAL A 491 -27.13 -3.51 -46.21
CA VAL A 491 -27.54 -2.79 -47.41
C VAL A 491 -29.03 -2.98 -47.66
N ARG A 492 -29.83 -1.92 -47.54
CA ARG A 492 -31.30 -1.98 -47.71
C ARG A 492 -31.74 -1.66 -49.15
N PRO A 493 -32.88 -2.19 -49.63
CA PRO A 493 -33.45 -1.79 -50.91
C PRO A 493 -33.74 -0.27 -51.01
N PHE A 494 -33.57 0.31 -52.21
CA PHE A 494 -33.79 1.75 -52.45
C PHE A 494 -35.28 2.15 -52.44
N GLU A 495 -36.19 1.27 -52.88
CA GLU A 495 -37.64 1.51 -52.88
C GLU A 495 -38.39 0.45 -52.05
N GLU A 496 -38.88 0.82 -50.86
CA GLU A 496 -39.92 0.03 -50.15
C GLU A 496 -41.30 0.36 -50.73
N VAL A 497 -41.78 -0.41 -51.70
CA VAL A 497 -43.09 -0.18 -52.31
C VAL A 497 -44.20 -0.77 -51.42
N PHE A 498 -44.87 0.07 -50.63
CA PHE A 498 -46.10 -0.30 -49.92
C PHE A 498 -47.27 -0.45 -50.92
N ARG A 499 -47.67 -1.68 -51.28
CA ARG A 499 -48.87 -1.91 -52.12
C ARG A 499 -50.07 -2.30 -51.26
N GLN A 500 -51.18 -1.55 -51.37
CA GLN A 500 -52.49 -1.98 -50.89
C GLN A 500 -53.08 -2.99 -51.90
N ALA A 501 -53.38 -4.20 -51.44
CA ALA A 501 -54.03 -5.22 -52.26
C ALA A 501 -55.55 -4.97 -52.34
N GLU A 502 -56.15 -5.12 -53.53
CA GLU A 502 -57.60 -5.13 -53.72
C GLU A 502 -58.21 -6.44 -53.16
N PRO A 503 -59.36 -6.38 -52.46
CA PRO A 503 -59.90 -7.52 -51.74
C PRO A 503 -60.40 -8.62 -52.70
N PRO A 504 -60.07 -9.90 -52.46
CA PRO A 504 -60.56 -11.00 -53.28
C PRO A 504 -62.05 -11.26 -52.99
N PRO A 505 -62.86 -11.61 -54.02
CA PRO A 505 -64.27 -11.93 -53.82
C PRO A 505 -64.44 -13.41 -53.48
N GLY A 506 -65.03 -13.69 -52.32
CA GLY A 506 -65.63 -14.99 -52.00
C GLY A 506 -65.06 -15.67 -50.77
N GLY A 507 -65.92 -15.89 -49.76
CA GLY A 507 -65.59 -16.56 -48.52
C GLY A 507 -65.55 -18.09 -48.64
N GLY A 508 -64.75 -18.69 -47.77
CA GLY A 508 -64.75 -20.11 -47.43
C GLY A 508 -63.95 -20.32 -46.15
N GLU A 509 -64.61 -20.85 -45.11
CA GLU A 509 -63.95 -21.36 -43.90
C GLU A 509 -63.10 -22.59 -44.24
N GLY A 510 -61.82 -22.55 -43.86
CA GLY A 510 -60.96 -23.75 -43.87
C GLY A 510 -59.47 -23.46 -43.76
N GLY A 511 -58.93 -23.64 -42.55
CA GLY A 511 -57.57 -24.16 -42.29
C GLY A 511 -56.36 -23.25 -42.52
N GLY A 512 -55.48 -23.18 -41.51
CA GLY A 512 -54.07 -22.78 -41.69
C GLY A 512 -53.63 -21.53 -40.93
N GLY A 513 -53.60 -21.59 -39.59
CA GLY A 513 -52.76 -20.69 -38.80
C GLY A 513 -51.35 -21.25 -38.75
N GLY A 514 -50.45 -20.77 -39.60
CA GLY A 514 -49.06 -21.27 -39.65
C GLY A 514 -48.02 -20.33 -40.26
N GLY A 515 -48.38 -19.12 -40.73
CA GLY A 515 -47.47 -18.29 -41.53
C GLY A 515 -46.76 -17.14 -40.82
N ALA A 516 -46.94 -16.96 -39.50
CA ALA A 516 -46.40 -15.80 -38.78
C ALA A 516 -45.18 -16.10 -37.89
N GLY A 517 -44.83 -17.38 -37.69
CA GLY A 517 -43.71 -17.78 -36.80
C GLY A 517 -42.36 -17.97 -37.50
N GLY A 518 -42.31 -18.14 -38.83
CA GLY A 518 -41.07 -18.38 -39.58
C GLY A 518 -40.15 -17.16 -39.61
N ALA A 519 -40.68 -16.00 -40.02
CA ALA A 519 -39.90 -14.77 -40.16
C ALA A 519 -39.34 -14.25 -38.81
N GLU A 520 -40.08 -14.43 -37.71
CA GLU A 520 -39.63 -14.05 -36.37
C GLU A 520 -38.52 -14.99 -35.87
N GLY A 521 -38.61 -16.28 -36.17
CA GLY A 521 -37.55 -17.24 -35.82
C GLY A 521 -36.30 -17.12 -36.68
N ALA A 522 -36.42 -16.79 -37.98
CA ALA A 522 -35.26 -16.52 -38.84
C ALA A 522 -34.47 -15.28 -38.36
N ALA A 523 -35.18 -14.25 -37.88
CA ALA A 523 -34.56 -13.09 -37.26
C ALA A 523 -33.84 -13.44 -35.93
N GLU A 524 -34.44 -14.28 -35.07
CA GLU A 524 -33.80 -14.77 -33.83
C GLU A 524 -32.49 -15.53 -34.12
N VAL A 525 -32.47 -16.36 -35.17
CA VAL A 525 -31.26 -17.09 -35.59
C VAL A 525 -30.20 -16.15 -36.16
N ALA A 526 -30.60 -15.12 -36.91
CA ALA A 526 -29.69 -14.09 -37.42
C ALA A 526 -29.04 -13.28 -36.29
N GLU A 527 -29.81 -12.88 -35.27
CA GLU A 527 -29.28 -12.20 -34.09
C GLU A 527 -28.27 -13.08 -33.32
N LEU A 528 -28.64 -14.33 -33.04
CA LEU A 528 -27.74 -15.26 -32.35
C LEU A 528 -26.47 -15.53 -33.17
N GLN A 529 -26.59 -15.67 -34.50
CA GLN A 529 -25.44 -15.86 -35.37
C GLN A 529 -24.51 -14.63 -35.34
N ARG A 530 -25.07 -13.42 -35.28
CA ARG A 530 -24.27 -12.19 -35.17
C ARG A 530 -23.54 -12.08 -33.83
N ASP A 531 -24.19 -12.49 -32.74
CA ASP A 531 -23.55 -12.58 -31.42
C ASP A 531 -22.36 -13.55 -31.44
N VAL A 532 -22.49 -14.69 -32.13
CA VAL A 532 -21.37 -15.63 -32.33
C VAL A 532 -20.22 -14.98 -33.11
N VAL A 533 -20.50 -14.30 -34.22
CA VAL A 533 -19.48 -13.58 -35.02
C VAL A 533 -18.72 -12.57 -34.15
N LEU A 534 -19.44 -11.78 -33.34
CA LEU A 534 -18.84 -10.78 -32.45
C LEU A 534 -18.01 -11.44 -31.33
N ALA A 535 -18.50 -12.55 -30.76
CA ALA A 535 -17.76 -13.29 -29.74
C ALA A 535 -16.47 -13.90 -30.30
N THR A 536 -16.51 -14.51 -31.48
CA THR A 536 -15.34 -15.03 -32.19
C THR A 536 -14.34 -13.91 -32.49
N TRP A 537 -14.80 -12.75 -32.97
CA TRP A 537 -13.95 -11.58 -33.23
C TRP A 537 -13.28 -11.03 -31.96
N ASN A 538 -14.03 -10.90 -30.86
CA ASN A 538 -13.49 -10.44 -29.59
C ASN A 538 -12.43 -11.40 -29.04
N LEU A 539 -12.63 -12.70 -29.21
CA LEU A 539 -11.64 -13.71 -28.84
C LEU A 539 -10.38 -13.61 -29.70
N ILE A 540 -10.51 -13.42 -31.02
CA ILE A 540 -9.37 -13.18 -31.93
C ILE A 540 -8.55 -11.97 -31.49
N ARG A 541 -9.22 -10.87 -31.12
CA ARG A 541 -8.56 -9.63 -30.68
C ARG A 541 -7.83 -9.75 -29.35
N ARG A 542 -8.40 -10.50 -28.40
CA ARG A 542 -7.75 -10.76 -27.11
C ARG A 542 -6.53 -11.65 -27.29
N GLY A 543 -6.64 -12.69 -28.11
CA GLY A 543 -5.57 -13.66 -28.35
C GLY A 543 -5.45 -14.72 -27.25
N VAL A 544 -4.30 -15.41 -27.20
CA VAL A 544 -4.02 -16.51 -26.26
C VAL A 544 -3.11 -16.02 -25.14
N ASP A 545 -3.67 -15.26 -24.21
CA ASP A 545 -2.92 -14.81 -23.02
C ASP A 545 -2.82 -15.93 -21.97
N ASP A 546 -3.93 -16.65 -21.73
CA ASP A 546 -3.99 -17.87 -20.90
C ASP A 546 -4.69 -19.01 -21.64
N ALA A 547 -4.02 -20.15 -21.70
CA ALA A 547 -4.51 -21.33 -22.43
C ALA A 547 -5.79 -21.91 -21.83
N GLY A 548 -5.98 -21.80 -20.51
CA GLY A 548 -7.17 -22.30 -19.82
C GLY A 548 -8.40 -21.45 -20.11
N THR A 549 -8.28 -20.13 -20.01
CA THR A 549 -9.37 -19.20 -20.37
C THR A 549 -9.71 -19.25 -21.85
N PHE A 550 -8.70 -19.37 -22.73
CA PHE A 550 -8.92 -19.47 -24.16
C PHE A 550 -9.74 -20.73 -24.51
N GLU A 551 -9.40 -21.89 -23.96
CA GLU A 551 -10.14 -23.13 -24.22
C GLU A 551 -11.60 -23.03 -23.75
N ALA A 552 -11.84 -22.44 -22.58
CA ALA A 552 -13.17 -22.23 -22.03
C ALA A 552 -14.01 -21.29 -22.91
N ASP A 553 -13.43 -20.18 -23.38
CA ASP A 553 -14.16 -19.21 -24.19
C ASP A 553 -14.48 -19.75 -25.58
N VAL A 554 -13.56 -20.49 -26.22
CA VAL A 554 -13.88 -21.19 -27.48
C VAL A 554 -15.01 -22.21 -27.26
N ALA A 555 -15.05 -22.89 -26.11
CA ALA A 555 -16.12 -23.83 -25.81
C ALA A 555 -17.50 -23.15 -25.73
N VAL A 556 -17.58 -21.98 -25.10
CA VAL A 556 -18.82 -21.19 -25.01
C VAL A 556 -19.28 -20.73 -26.39
N ILE A 557 -18.37 -20.24 -27.23
CA ILE A 557 -18.68 -19.82 -28.61
C ILE A 557 -19.16 -21.01 -29.43
N GLN A 558 -18.51 -22.17 -29.28
CA GLN A 558 -18.91 -23.41 -29.96
C GLN A 558 -20.32 -23.86 -29.54
N GLU A 559 -20.66 -23.76 -28.25
CA GLU A 559 -22.01 -24.05 -27.74
C GLU A 559 -23.06 -23.08 -28.31
N ALA A 560 -22.75 -21.78 -28.37
CA ALA A 560 -23.64 -20.78 -28.96
C ALA A 560 -23.85 -21.00 -30.47
N GLN A 561 -22.80 -21.35 -31.21
CA GLN A 561 -22.90 -21.70 -32.64
C GLN A 561 -23.72 -22.96 -32.86
N GLN A 562 -23.62 -23.95 -31.95
CA GLN A 562 -24.45 -25.16 -32.01
C GLN A 562 -25.92 -24.82 -31.74
N LEU A 563 -26.21 -23.93 -30.79
CA LEU A 563 -27.57 -23.47 -30.52
C LEU A 563 -28.18 -22.76 -31.75
N ALA A 564 -27.42 -21.90 -32.43
CA ALA A 564 -27.86 -21.26 -33.67
C ALA A 564 -28.17 -22.30 -34.77
N ARG A 565 -27.31 -23.32 -34.88
CA ARG A 565 -27.50 -24.44 -35.82
C ARG A 565 -28.75 -25.25 -35.52
N ASP A 566 -29.02 -25.55 -34.24
CA ASP A 566 -30.18 -26.31 -33.80
C ASP A 566 -31.49 -25.53 -34.07
N ARG A 567 -31.50 -24.21 -33.80
CA ARG A 567 -32.65 -23.33 -34.11
C ARG A 567 -32.91 -23.21 -35.61
N LEU A 568 -31.87 -23.22 -36.44
CA LEU A 568 -32.00 -23.29 -37.89
C LEU A 568 -32.69 -24.59 -38.35
N ASP A 569 -32.36 -25.73 -37.74
CA ASP A 569 -33.03 -27.01 -38.04
C ASP A 569 -34.52 -26.97 -37.66
N GLU A 570 -34.87 -26.32 -36.56
CA GLU A 570 -36.26 -26.11 -36.15
C GLU A 570 -37.06 -25.26 -37.16
N LEU A 571 -36.42 -24.27 -37.79
CA LEU A 571 -37.02 -23.42 -38.82
C LEU A 571 -37.33 -24.18 -40.12
N GLY A 572 -36.41 -25.04 -40.58
CA GLY A 572 -36.59 -25.81 -41.81
C GLY A 572 -37.52 -27.02 -41.65
N GLY A 573 -37.59 -27.62 -40.45
CA GLY A 573 -38.27 -28.89 -40.24
C GLY A 573 -37.63 -30.09 -40.96
N ASP A 574 -38.15 -31.30 -40.70
CA ASP A 574 -37.52 -32.56 -41.16
C ASP A 574 -37.45 -32.71 -42.69
N ASP A 575 -38.31 -32.04 -43.46
CA ASP A 575 -38.37 -32.17 -44.92
C ASP A 575 -37.50 -31.15 -45.68
N ALA A 576 -37.30 -29.92 -45.17
CA ALA A 576 -36.45 -28.90 -45.83
C ALA A 576 -34.95 -29.19 -45.69
N MET A 577 -34.55 -29.85 -44.60
CA MET A 577 -33.15 -30.24 -44.35
C MET A 577 -32.68 -31.48 -45.12
N ASN A 578 -33.54 -32.04 -46.00
CA ASN A 578 -33.21 -33.18 -46.83
C ASN A 578 -32.85 -32.73 -48.27
N PRO A 579 -31.58 -32.84 -48.70
CA PRO A 579 -31.15 -32.37 -50.03
C PRO A 579 -31.80 -33.12 -51.22
N LEU A 580 -32.51 -34.23 -50.97
CA LEU A 580 -33.30 -34.96 -51.98
C LEU A 580 -34.77 -34.49 -52.08
N ARG A 581 -35.22 -33.63 -51.16
CA ARG A 581 -36.61 -33.16 -51.04
C ARG A 581 -36.77 -31.64 -50.98
N ALA A 582 -35.69 -30.86 -50.94
CA ALA A 582 -35.76 -29.41 -51.16
C ALA A 582 -36.39 -29.13 -52.54
N VAL A 583 -37.60 -28.55 -52.56
CA VAL A 583 -38.36 -28.31 -53.80
C VAL A 583 -38.36 -26.82 -54.18
N ASP A 584 -38.15 -25.93 -53.21
CA ASP A 584 -38.24 -24.47 -53.35
C ASP A 584 -36.90 -23.77 -53.01
N ASP A 585 -36.68 -22.55 -53.52
CA ASP A 585 -35.42 -21.80 -53.39
C ASP A 585 -35.06 -21.50 -51.91
N ALA A 586 -36.05 -21.32 -51.03
CA ALA A 586 -35.85 -21.10 -49.60
C ALA A 586 -35.21 -22.31 -48.87
N ASP A 587 -35.56 -23.54 -49.26
CA ASP A 587 -34.97 -24.76 -48.69
C ASP A 587 -33.48 -24.88 -49.04
N ALA A 588 -33.09 -24.39 -50.24
CA ALA A 588 -31.70 -24.39 -50.68
C ALA A 588 -30.83 -23.39 -49.88
N THR A 589 -31.39 -22.22 -49.56
CA THR A 589 -30.74 -21.19 -48.71
C THR A 589 -30.53 -21.71 -47.29
N LEU A 590 -31.55 -22.35 -46.68
CA LEU A 590 -31.43 -22.99 -45.36
C LEU A 590 -30.31 -24.06 -45.33
N LEU A 591 -30.19 -24.87 -46.39
CA LEU A 591 -29.12 -25.87 -46.51
C LEU A 591 -27.72 -25.23 -46.65
N GLU A 592 -27.60 -24.07 -47.30
CA GLU A 592 -26.33 -23.34 -47.40
C GLU A 592 -25.95 -22.74 -46.03
N ILE A 593 -26.89 -22.09 -45.34
CA ILE A 593 -26.67 -21.55 -43.99
C ILE A 593 -26.17 -22.66 -43.06
N GLY A 594 -26.86 -23.80 -43.03
CA GLY A 594 -26.47 -24.95 -42.20
C GLY A 594 -25.06 -25.45 -42.52
N ARG A 595 -24.67 -25.49 -43.80
CA ARG A 595 -23.32 -25.88 -44.22
C ARG A 595 -22.23 -24.92 -43.74
N GLN A 596 -22.51 -23.62 -43.71
CA GLN A 596 -21.57 -22.62 -43.18
C GLN A 596 -21.46 -22.71 -41.65
N MET A 597 -22.58 -22.88 -40.94
CA MET A 597 -22.57 -23.11 -39.49
C MET A 597 -21.82 -24.40 -39.10
N ASP A 598 -22.00 -25.49 -39.86
CA ASP A 598 -21.26 -26.75 -39.64
C ASP A 598 -19.75 -26.60 -39.95
N ARG A 599 -19.38 -25.68 -40.83
CA ARG A 599 -17.98 -25.32 -41.06
C ARG A 599 -17.42 -24.53 -39.88
N ALA A 600 -18.15 -23.53 -39.39
CA ALA A 600 -17.76 -22.76 -38.20
C ALA A 600 -17.52 -23.68 -36.99
N LEU A 601 -18.45 -24.60 -36.70
CA LEU A 601 -18.31 -25.58 -35.61
C LEU A 601 -17.04 -26.44 -35.72
N ARG A 602 -16.65 -26.84 -36.94
CA ARG A 602 -15.42 -27.62 -37.16
C ARG A 602 -14.15 -26.81 -36.90
N GLU A 603 -14.13 -25.55 -37.32
CA GLU A 603 -12.97 -24.68 -37.12
C GLU A 603 -12.87 -24.19 -35.66
N LEU A 604 -13.99 -23.92 -34.99
CA LEU A 604 -14.02 -23.65 -33.54
C LEU A 604 -13.51 -24.87 -32.74
N ALA A 605 -13.94 -26.08 -33.08
CA ALA A 605 -13.43 -27.29 -32.45
C ALA A 605 -11.92 -27.48 -32.68
N ARG A 606 -11.41 -27.06 -33.84
CA ARG A 606 -9.98 -27.08 -34.16
C ARG A 606 -9.21 -26.03 -33.36
N ALA A 607 -9.70 -24.79 -33.29
CA ALA A 607 -9.12 -23.74 -32.45
C ALA A 607 -9.01 -24.18 -30.99
N ARG A 608 -10.07 -24.82 -30.46
CA ARG A 608 -10.09 -25.37 -29.11
C ARG A 608 -9.04 -26.47 -28.90
N ALA A 609 -8.92 -27.39 -29.85
CA ALA A 609 -7.99 -28.51 -29.75
C ALA A 609 -6.52 -28.11 -29.92
N GLU A 610 -6.24 -27.14 -30.80
CA GLU A 610 -4.89 -26.63 -31.07
C GLU A 610 -4.48 -25.49 -30.12
N VAL A 611 -5.42 -24.88 -29.39
CA VAL A 611 -5.24 -23.67 -28.56
C VAL A 611 -4.57 -22.57 -29.39
N ALA A 612 -5.18 -22.27 -30.54
CA ALA A 612 -4.61 -21.42 -31.58
C ALA A 612 -5.65 -20.44 -32.14
N ILE A 613 -5.20 -19.25 -32.51
CA ILE A 613 -6.05 -18.17 -33.06
C ILE A 613 -6.31 -18.41 -34.55
N GLU A 614 -5.38 -19.04 -35.25
CA GLU A 614 -5.42 -19.22 -36.70
C GLU A 614 -6.73 -19.85 -37.21
N PRO A 615 -7.26 -20.95 -36.61
CA PRO A 615 -8.53 -21.52 -37.06
C PRO A 615 -9.75 -20.64 -36.75
N LEU A 616 -9.66 -19.71 -35.79
CA LEU A 616 -10.76 -18.77 -35.50
C LEU A 616 -11.02 -17.82 -36.67
N TYR A 617 -10.00 -17.48 -37.47
CA TYR A 617 -10.21 -16.68 -38.69
C TYR A 617 -11.04 -17.43 -39.74
N ASP A 618 -10.84 -18.75 -39.87
CA ASP A 618 -11.63 -19.60 -40.77
C ASP A 618 -13.05 -19.81 -40.24
N ALA A 619 -13.22 -19.92 -38.91
CA ALA A 619 -14.52 -19.95 -38.25
C ALA A 619 -15.29 -18.65 -38.52
N LEU A 620 -14.69 -17.50 -38.22
CA LEU A 620 -15.28 -16.17 -38.42
C LEU A 620 -15.75 -15.97 -39.86
N ALA A 621 -14.95 -16.40 -40.84
CA ALA A 621 -15.34 -16.29 -42.25
C ALA A 621 -16.60 -17.12 -42.59
N ALA A 622 -16.72 -18.32 -42.02
CA ALA A 622 -17.91 -19.16 -42.19
C ALA A 622 -19.13 -18.60 -41.43
N GLU A 623 -18.92 -18.08 -40.22
CA GLU A 623 -19.97 -17.44 -39.40
C GLU A 623 -20.56 -16.21 -40.09
N GLN A 624 -19.71 -15.35 -40.67
CA GLN A 624 -20.15 -14.18 -41.44
C GLN A 624 -20.91 -14.55 -42.72
N ALA A 625 -20.51 -15.65 -43.38
CA ALA A 625 -21.22 -16.16 -44.55
C ALA A 625 -22.61 -16.71 -44.18
N ALA A 626 -22.74 -17.39 -43.04
CA ALA A 626 -24.03 -17.84 -42.51
C ALA A 626 -24.94 -16.64 -42.16
N ASP A 627 -24.38 -15.62 -41.51
CA ASP A 627 -25.10 -14.39 -41.13
C ASP A 627 -25.65 -13.63 -42.35
N GLN A 628 -24.85 -13.51 -43.42
CA GLN A 628 -25.33 -12.91 -44.67
C GLN A 628 -26.52 -13.69 -45.26
N ALA A 629 -26.39 -15.02 -45.37
CA ALA A 629 -27.44 -15.84 -45.96
C ALA A 629 -28.74 -15.84 -45.11
N LEU A 630 -28.62 -15.70 -43.78
CA LEU A 630 -29.76 -15.52 -42.88
C LEU A 630 -30.47 -14.17 -43.09
N LEU A 631 -29.73 -13.10 -43.33
CA LEU A 631 -30.31 -11.80 -43.66
C LEU A 631 -31.12 -11.85 -44.97
N GLU A 632 -30.54 -12.44 -46.01
CA GLU A 632 -31.20 -12.63 -47.31
C GLU A 632 -32.54 -13.38 -47.14
N LEU A 633 -32.53 -14.49 -46.39
CA LEU A 633 -33.74 -15.28 -46.10
C LEU A 633 -34.82 -14.48 -45.34
N SER A 634 -34.41 -13.71 -44.32
CA SER A 634 -35.35 -12.94 -43.49
C SER A 634 -36.10 -11.86 -44.28
N GLU A 635 -35.44 -11.21 -45.26
CA GLU A 635 -36.07 -10.19 -46.08
C GLU A 635 -37.07 -10.79 -47.09
N GLU A 636 -36.76 -11.96 -47.65
CA GLU A 636 -37.67 -12.69 -48.55
C GLU A 636 -38.97 -13.11 -47.84
N GLU A 637 -38.87 -13.62 -46.61
CA GLU A 637 -40.06 -14.01 -45.82
C GLU A 637 -40.89 -12.80 -45.33
N LEU A 638 -40.24 -11.70 -44.94
CA LEU A 638 -40.91 -10.46 -44.54
C LEU A 638 -41.71 -9.81 -45.69
N GLN A 639 -41.23 -9.92 -46.93
CA GLN A 639 -41.96 -9.48 -48.12
C GLN A 639 -43.21 -10.35 -48.37
N VAL A 640 -43.15 -11.66 -48.08
CA VAL A 640 -44.28 -12.60 -48.22
C VAL A 640 -45.30 -12.46 -47.08
N ALA A 641 -44.87 -12.26 -45.84
CA ALA A 641 -45.75 -12.12 -44.67
C ALA A 641 -46.61 -10.83 -44.72
N ARG A 642 -46.04 -9.70 -45.17
CA ARG A 642 -46.80 -8.45 -45.39
C ARG A 642 -47.86 -8.58 -46.49
N ALA A 643 -47.69 -9.50 -47.42
CA ALA A 643 -48.70 -9.79 -48.44
C ALA A 643 -49.91 -10.57 -47.90
N ASN A 644 -49.82 -11.17 -46.70
CA ASN A 644 -50.80 -12.16 -46.22
C ASN A 644 -51.55 -11.78 -44.92
N SER A 645 -51.24 -10.66 -44.25
CA SER A 645 -51.88 -10.27 -42.99
C SER A 645 -52.61 -8.92 -43.05
N GLN A 646 -53.85 -8.91 -43.55
CA GLN A 646 -54.80 -7.84 -43.22
C GLN A 646 -56.20 -8.40 -42.96
N GLY A 647 -56.40 -8.85 -41.72
CA GLY A 647 -57.69 -9.27 -41.18
C GLY A 647 -57.72 -9.17 -39.66
N GLN A 648 -58.38 -8.11 -39.17
CA GLN A 648 -59.07 -8.03 -37.87
C GLN A 648 -58.26 -7.74 -36.58
N GLY A 649 -58.63 -6.65 -35.90
CA GLY A 649 -58.66 -6.60 -34.42
C GLY A 649 -57.68 -5.65 -33.72
N SER A 650 -58.21 -4.54 -33.22
CA SER A 650 -57.61 -3.66 -32.21
C SER A 650 -57.21 -4.39 -30.92
N GLY A 651 -56.03 -4.10 -30.36
CA GLY A 651 -55.70 -4.50 -28.98
C GLY A 651 -54.22 -4.38 -28.66
N SER A 652 -53.88 -3.40 -27.83
CA SER A 652 -52.57 -3.09 -27.24
C SER A 652 -51.82 -4.27 -26.57
N GLY A 653 -50.51 -4.34 -26.83
CA GLY A 653 -49.43 -4.49 -25.83
C GLY A 653 -49.34 -5.80 -25.02
N ARG A 654 -48.39 -6.67 -25.39
CA ARG A 654 -47.85 -7.82 -24.63
C ARG A 654 -46.40 -7.98 -25.10
N GLY A 655 -45.34 -8.22 -24.32
CA GLY A 655 -44.99 -8.40 -22.90
C GLY A 655 -43.43 -8.43 -22.89
N GLY A 656 -42.63 -8.37 -21.83
CA GLY A 656 -42.77 -8.55 -20.38
C GLY A 656 -41.37 -9.01 -19.89
N PRO A 657 -40.76 -8.37 -18.87
CA PRO A 657 -39.40 -8.67 -18.38
C PRO A 657 -39.44 -9.80 -17.34
N SER A 658 -38.86 -10.96 -17.61
CA SER A 658 -38.77 -12.05 -16.62
C SER A 658 -37.50 -12.91 -16.70
N GLN A 659 -36.44 -12.45 -17.38
CA GLN A 659 -35.12 -13.12 -17.37
C GLN A 659 -34.10 -12.47 -16.41
N ALA A 660 -34.33 -11.23 -15.95
CA ALA A 660 -33.43 -10.52 -15.04
C ALA A 660 -33.44 -11.03 -13.58
N GLN A 661 -34.35 -11.94 -13.22
CA GLN A 661 -34.59 -12.32 -11.82
C GLN A 661 -33.99 -13.68 -11.42
N LEU A 662 -33.34 -14.38 -12.37
CA LEU A 662 -32.70 -15.68 -12.12
C LEU A 662 -31.18 -15.60 -11.92
N GLY A 663 -30.52 -14.52 -12.37
CA GLY A 663 -29.09 -14.29 -12.14
C GLY A 663 -28.74 -13.73 -10.74
N GLU A 664 -29.72 -13.13 -10.06
CA GLU A 664 -29.53 -12.50 -8.74
C GLU A 664 -29.47 -13.55 -7.60
N LEU A 665 -30.01 -14.76 -7.84
CA LEU A 665 -30.08 -15.82 -6.83
C LEU A 665 -28.84 -16.76 -6.82
N GLU A 666 -27.96 -16.68 -7.82
CA GLU A 666 -26.68 -17.42 -7.83
C GLU A 666 -25.54 -16.66 -7.14
N LEU A 667 -25.59 -15.32 -7.10
CA LEU A 667 -24.58 -14.46 -6.47
C LEU A 667 -24.64 -14.49 -4.92
N ASP A 668 -25.83 -14.60 -4.34
CA ASP A 668 -26.03 -14.67 -2.88
C ASP A 668 -25.47 -15.96 -2.23
N ALA A 669 -25.26 -17.01 -3.03
CA ALA A 669 -24.78 -18.31 -2.55
C ALA A 669 -23.24 -18.40 -2.45
N GLU A 670 -22.50 -17.51 -3.12
CA GLU A 670 -21.04 -17.48 -3.10
C GLU A 670 -20.46 -16.55 -2.02
N GLN A 671 -21.17 -15.47 -1.65
CA GLN A 671 -20.74 -14.53 -0.59
C GLN A 671 -20.68 -15.16 0.82
N ASN A 672 -21.58 -16.08 1.13
CA ASN A 672 -21.69 -16.67 2.47
C ASN A 672 -20.53 -17.62 2.88
N ARG A 673 -19.60 -17.93 1.97
CA ARG A 673 -18.49 -18.88 2.23
C ARG A 673 -17.17 -18.19 2.61
N TYR A 674 -17.07 -16.87 2.42
CA TYR A 674 -15.84 -16.09 2.68
C TYR A 674 -15.85 -15.38 4.04
N GLU A 675 -17.01 -15.14 4.66
CA GLU A 675 -17.10 -14.40 5.93
C GLU A 675 -16.62 -15.20 7.16
N THR A 676 -16.46 -16.53 7.05
CA THR A 676 -16.16 -17.37 8.22
C THR A 676 -14.67 -17.48 8.59
N GLN A 677 -13.75 -16.76 7.94
CA GLN A 677 -12.30 -16.84 8.20
C GLN A 677 -11.66 -15.61 8.88
N SER A 678 -12.41 -14.52 9.06
CA SER A 678 -11.83 -13.20 9.42
C SER A 678 -11.63 -12.94 10.93
N ALA A 679 -12.03 -13.86 11.82
CA ALA A 679 -12.21 -13.56 13.24
C ALA A 679 -10.95 -13.65 14.14
N ALA A 680 -9.73 -13.54 13.61
CA ALA A 680 -8.52 -13.52 14.43
C ALA A 680 -7.33 -12.78 13.78
N ARG A 681 -7.35 -11.44 13.80
CA ARG A 681 -6.18 -10.60 13.47
C ARG A 681 -5.88 -9.60 14.60
N PRO A 682 -4.60 -9.30 14.90
CA PRO A 682 -4.20 -8.31 15.89
C PRO A 682 -4.41 -6.86 15.41
N GLU A 683 -4.68 -5.93 16.34
CA GLU A 683 -5.11 -4.54 16.07
C GLU A 683 -4.19 -3.73 15.15
N ARG A 684 -2.87 -3.92 15.18
CA ARG A 684 -1.93 -3.20 14.28
C ARG A 684 -2.09 -3.55 12.79
N ALA A 685 -2.66 -4.72 12.46
CA ALA A 685 -2.92 -5.09 11.07
C ALA A 685 -4.18 -4.42 10.51
N LEU A 686 -5.07 -3.93 11.37
CA LEU A 686 -6.32 -3.27 10.96
C LEU A 686 -6.05 -1.83 10.48
N ASP A 687 -5.13 -1.11 11.12
CA ASP A 687 -4.77 0.26 10.70
C ASP A 687 -4.08 0.28 9.33
N ASP A 688 -3.21 -0.69 9.04
CA ASP A 688 -2.56 -0.85 7.73
C ASP A 688 -3.55 -1.21 6.61
N ASP A 689 -4.57 -2.02 6.93
CA ASP A 689 -5.63 -2.39 5.97
C ASP A 689 -6.53 -1.19 5.66
N VAL A 690 -6.88 -0.39 6.67
CA VAL A 690 -7.66 0.86 6.50
C VAL A 690 -6.88 1.89 5.67
N ALA A 691 -5.59 2.11 5.96
CA ALA A 691 -4.77 3.06 5.19
C ALA A 691 -4.57 2.65 3.72
N ARG A 692 -4.66 1.35 3.40
CA ARG A 692 -4.68 0.86 2.01
C ARG A 692 -6.02 1.15 1.33
N GLU A 693 -7.13 0.90 2.01
CA GLU A 693 -8.49 1.15 1.49
C GLU A 693 -8.71 2.66 1.23
N THR A 694 -8.28 3.54 2.14
CA THR A 694 -8.38 5.00 1.96
C THR A 694 -7.60 5.50 0.74
N ARG A 695 -6.42 4.93 0.46
CA ARG A 695 -5.61 5.28 -0.73
C ARG A 695 -6.28 4.84 -2.04
N GLN A 696 -6.89 3.66 -2.04
CA GLN A 696 -7.63 3.16 -3.21
C GLN A 696 -8.87 4.01 -3.47
N ALA A 697 -9.63 4.37 -2.42
CA ALA A 697 -10.77 5.27 -2.51
C ALA A 697 -10.37 6.65 -3.06
N LEU A 698 -9.27 7.23 -2.56
CA LEU A 698 -8.73 8.51 -3.03
C LEU A 698 -8.30 8.46 -4.51
N SER A 699 -7.62 7.38 -4.94
CA SER A 699 -7.27 7.19 -6.34
C SER A 699 -8.50 7.12 -7.25
N ARG A 700 -9.59 6.51 -6.77
CA ARG A 700 -10.83 6.34 -7.53
C ARG A 700 -11.66 7.62 -7.58
N LEU A 701 -11.75 8.36 -6.47
CA LEU A 701 -12.37 9.69 -6.42
C LEU A 701 -11.70 10.67 -7.39
N LYS A 702 -10.36 10.69 -7.42
CA LYS A 702 -9.59 11.52 -8.35
C LYS A 702 -9.88 11.20 -9.81
N GLU A 703 -10.01 9.91 -10.13
CA GLU A 703 -10.36 9.46 -11.48
C GLU A 703 -11.77 9.89 -11.87
N LEU A 704 -12.75 9.65 -10.99
CA LEU A 704 -14.15 10.04 -11.17
C LEU A 704 -14.30 11.57 -11.33
N ALA A 705 -13.66 12.35 -10.46
CA ALA A 705 -13.71 13.81 -10.49
C ALA A 705 -13.18 14.36 -11.82
N ARG A 706 -12.07 13.80 -12.32
CA ARG A 706 -11.48 14.16 -13.61
C ARG A 706 -12.38 13.76 -14.78
N ARG A 707 -12.94 12.54 -14.77
CA ARG A 707 -13.86 12.07 -15.82
C ARG A 707 -15.13 12.93 -15.88
N GLN A 708 -15.72 13.28 -14.73
CA GLN A 708 -16.92 14.12 -14.66
C GLN A 708 -16.63 15.56 -15.11
N ALA A 709 -15.45 16.12 -14.78
CA ALA A 709 -15.02 17.43 -15.27
C ALA A 709 -14.82 17.46 -16.80
N ASP A 710 -14.15 16.44 -17.36
CA ASP A 710 -13.96 16.30 -18.80
C ASP A 710 -15.31 16.11 -19.54
N LEU A 711 -16.24 15.36 -18.94
CA LEU A 711 -17.58 15.17 -19.48
C LEU A 711 -18.38 16.48 -19.49
N ASN A 712 -18.33 17.26 -18.41
CA ASN A 712 -18.95 18.59 -18.37
C ASN A 712 -18.39 19.53 -19.44
N GLU A 713 -17.08 19.50 -19.73
CA GLU A 713 -16.51 20.33 -20.79
C GLU A 713 -17.06 19.92 -22.16
N ARG A 714 -17.10 18.62 -22.45
CA ARG A 714 -17.63 18.09 -23.72
C ARG A 714 -19.11 18.36 -23.90
N VAL A 715 -19.91 18.29 -22.84
CA VAL A 715 -21.33 18.66 -22.91
C VAL A 715 -21.49 20.16 -23.19
N ARG A 716 -20.56 21.01 -22.70
CA ARG A 716 -20.57 22.46 -22.95
C ARG A 716 -20.20 22.78 -24.40
N GLU A 717 -19.16 22.13 -24.91
CA GLU A 717 -18.78 22.20 -26.33
C GLU A 717 -19.93 21.75 -27.23
N LEU A 718 -20.54 20.59 -26.92
CA LEU A 718 -21.66 20.05 -27.68
C LEU A 718 -22.87 21.00 -27.66
N ALA A 719 -23.18 21.63 -26.52
CA ALA A 719 -24.27 22.60 -26.43
C ALA A 719 -24.04 23.83 -27.31
N ALA A 720 -22.79 24.30 -27.44
CA ALA A 720 -22.43 25.39 -28.33
C ALA A 720 -22.51 24.97 -29.80
N GLU A 721 -22.03 23.77 -30.15
CA GLU A 721 -22.13 23.20 -31.50
C GLU A 721 -23.59 23.01 -31.93
N LEU A 722 -24.46 22.53 -31.03
CA LEU A 722 -25.89 22.30 -31.30
C LEU A 722 -26.65 23.61 -31.60
N GLN A 723 -26.22 24.72 -31.01
CA GLN A 723 -26.78 26.05 -31.28
C GLN A 723 -26.29 26.64 -32.60
N ALA A 724 -25.06 26.32 -33.00
CA ALA A 724 -24.45 26.82 -34.24
C ALA A 724 -24.81 26.00 -35.49
N ALA A 725 -25.33 24.77 -35.33
CA ALA A 725 -25.66 23.87 -36.44
C ALA A 725 -26.85 24.36 -37.28
N GLU A 726 -26.59 24.64 -38.57
CA GLU A 726 -27.59 25.16 -39.53
C GLU A 726 -28.27 24.06 -40.35
N THR A 727 -27.63 22.88 -40.49
CA THR A 727 -28.13 21.77 -41.32
C THR A 727 -28.67 20.60 -40.48
N GLU A 728 -29.64 19.86 -41.01
CA GLU A 728 -30.23 18.71 -40.30
C GLU A 728 -29.25 17.54 -40.17
N ALA A 729 -28.30 17.40 -41.09
CA ALA A 729 -27.23 16.39 -41.03
C ALA A 729 -26.23 16.67 -39.89
N GLU A 730 -25.81 17.92 -39.69
CA GLU A 730 -24.96 18.32 -38.55
C GLU A 730 -25.67 18.07 -37.22
N ARG A 731 -26.98 18.35 -37.14
CA ARG A 731 -27.78 18.09 -35.94
C ARG A 731 -27.86 16.60 -35.61
N GLU A 732 -27.90 15.73 -36.61
CA GLU A 732 -27.94 14.29 -36.41
C GLU A 732 -26.58 13.75 -35.93
N GLU A 733 -25.46 14.28 -36.45
CA GLU A 733 -24.12 13.95 -35.93
C GLU A 733 -23.95 14.38 -34.46
N LEU A 734 -24.42 15.58 -34.11
CA LEU A 734 -24.37 16.07 -32.73
C LEU A 734 -25.28 15.27 -31.78
N ARG A 735 -26.43 14.76 -32.25
CA ARG A 735 -27.27 13.81 -31.47
C ARG A 735 -26.53 12.50 -31.19
N ARG A 736 -25.72 11.99 -32.14
CA ARG A 736 -24.89 10.79 -31.92
C ARG A 736 -23.75 11.06 -30.92
N ARG A 737 -23.15 12.25 -30.96
CA ARG A 737 -22.18 12.69 -29.95
C ARG A 737 -22.81 12.82 -28.56
N LEU A 738 -24.05 13.34 -28.47
CA LEU A 738 -24.81 13.38 -27.23
C LEU A 738 -25.01 11.99 -26.62
N LYS A 739 -25.38 10.99 -27.44
CA LYS A 739 -25.57 9.62 -26.99
C LYS A 739 -24.30 9.02 -26.38
N ARG A 740 -23.13 9.27 -26.97
CA ARG A 740 -21.85 8.84 -26.39
C ARG A 740 -21.52 9.51 -25.06
N LEU A 741 -21.94 10.78 -24.89
CA LEU A 741 -21.79 11.47 -23.60
C LEU A 741 -22.79 10.96 -22.55
N GLN A 742 -23.98 10.49 -22.95
CA GLN A 742 -24.92 9.79 -22.07
C GLN A 742 -24.31 8.48 -21.55
N GLU A 743 -23.79 7.64 -22.46
CA GLU A 743 -23.13 6.37 -22.10
C GLU A 743 -21.95 6.58 -21.14
N ALA A 744 -21.13 7.61 -21.37
CA ALA A 744 -20.04 7.96 -20.47
C ALA A 744 -20.52 8.47 -19.09
N GLN A 745 -21.68 9.13 -19.01
CA GLN A 745 -22.28 9.56 -17.74
C GLN A 745 -22.84 8.36 -16.95
N GLU A 746 -23.39 7.36 -17.64
CA GLU A 746 -23.84 6.10 -17.02
C GLU A 746 -22.66 5.28 -16.46
N GLU A 747 -21.52 5.25 -17.16
CA GLU A 747 -20.30 4.59 -16.67
C GLU A 747 -19.80 5.26 -15.38
N ILE A 748 -19.73 6.59 -15.35
CA ILE A 748 -19.35 7.35 -14.15
C ILE A 748 -20.29 7.04 -12.99
N LEU A 749 -21.61 6.97 -13.23
CA LEU A 749 -22.58 6.63 -12.20
C LEU A 749 -22.37 5.21 -11.63
N ARG A 750 -22.03 4.22 -12.47
CA ARG A 750 -21.70 2.86 -12.02
C ARG A 750 -20.42 2.81 -11.20
N ASP A 751 -19.37 3.53 -11.62
CA ASP A 751 -18.10 3.60 -10.91
C ASP A 751 -18.26 4.32 -9.55
N THR A 752 -19.11 5.35 -9.48
CA THR A 752 -19.50 6.03 -8.23
C THR A 752 -20.26 5.09 -7.31
N ASP A 753 -21.13 4.21 -7.84
CA ASP A 753 -21.87 3.20 -7.07
C ASP A 753 -20.95 2.15 -6.45
N GLU A 754 -19.98 1.65 -7.23
CA GLU A 754 -18.99 0.70 -6.77
C GLU A 754 -18.12 1.30 -5.64
N LEU A 755 -17.70 2.56 -5.80
CA LEU A 755 -16.94 3.27 -4.79
C LEU A 755 -17.76 3.47 -3.50
N ALA A 756 -19.03 3.84 -3.61
CA ALA A 756 -19.93 4.02 -2.47
C ALA A 756 -20.10 2.73 -1.66
N GLN A 757 -20.30 1.60 -2.35
CA GLN A 757 -20.43 0.29 -1.72
C GLN A 757 -19.15 -0.10 -0.97
N ARG A 758 -17.97 0.11 -1.56
CA ARG A 758 -16.68 -0.18 -0.90
C ARG A 758 -16.44 0.71 0.33
N MET A 759 -16.81 1.99 0.28
CA MET A 759 -16.67 2.90 1.42
C MET A 759 -17.63 2.52 2.56
N GLU A 760 -18.85 2.08 2.24
CA GLU A 760 -19.81 1.59 3.23
C GLU A 760 -19.37 0.27 3.90
N GLU A 761 -18.76 -0.64 3.13
CA GLU A 761 -18.12 -1.84 3.66
C GLU A 761 -16.94 -1.50 4.58
N ALA A 762 -16.07 -0.55 4.19
CA ALA A 762 -14.95 -0.09 4.99
C ALA A 762 -15.41 0.55 6.32
N ALA A 763 -16.45 1.40 6.25
CA ALA A 763 -17.09 2.01 7.43
C ALA A 763 -17.70 0.96 8.36
N SER A 764 -18.22 -0.14 7.82
CA SER A 764 -18.82 -1.24 8.59
C SER A 764 -17.80 -2.15 9.27
N ARG A 765 -16.57 -2.24 8.73
CA ARG A 765 -15.46 -3.02 9.30
C ARG A 765 -14.72 -2.32 10.45
N GLN A 766 -14.89 -1.00 10.61
CA GLN A 766 -14.20 -0.22 11.65
C GLN A 766 -14.86 -0.34 13.04
N GLY A 767 -14.01 -0.47 14.07
CA GLY A 767 -14.44 -0.56 15.48
C GLY A 767 -14.49 0.77 16.25
N LEU A 768 -13.97 1.87 15.68
CA LEU A 768 -13.85 3.18 16.34
C LEU A 768 -15.05 4.09 15.99
N PRO A 769 -15.84 4.58 16.97
CA PRO A 769 -17.04 5.39 16.72
C PRO A 769 -16.80 6.69 15.93
N GLU A 770 -15.72 7.41 16.23
CA GLU A 770 -15.42 8.73 15.64
C GLU A 770 -14.95 8.63 14.17
N GLN A 771 -14.17 7.61 13.82
CA GLN A 771 -13.76 7.37 12.42
C GLN A 771 -14.92 6.84 11.57
N ARG A 772 -15.80 6.03 12.18
CA ARG A 772 -17.02 5.54 11.53
C ARG A 772 -17.97 6.67 11.20
N GLU A 773 -18.11 7.67 12.06
CA GLU A 773 -18.96 8.85 11.82
C GLU A 773 -18.46 9.64 10.61
N ARG A 774 -17.16 9.95 10.52
CA ARG A 774 -16.57 10.65 9.36
C ARG A 774 -16.71 9.88 8.05
N LEU A 775 -16.47 8.56 8.05
CA LEU A 775 -16.66 7.73 6.85
C LEU A 775 -18.14 7.61 6.45
N THR A 776 -19.05 7.67 7.41
CA THR A 776 -20.50 7.71 7.15
C THR A 776 -20.94 9.06 6.59
N GLU A 777 -20.34 10.17 7.03
CA GLU A 777 -20.56 11.50 6.44
C GLU A 777 -20.05 11.55 5.00
N GLN A 778 -18.83 11.06 4.75
CA GLN A 778 -18.24 10.98 3.42
C GLN A 778 -19.06 10.06 2.48
N SER A 779 -19.61 8.95 2.98
CA SER A 779 -20.49 8.10 2.18
C SER A 779 -21.83 8.77 1.87
N GLN A 780 -22.37 9.58 2.79
CA GLN A 780 -23.57 10.39 2.54
C GLN A 780 -23.34 11.48 1.49
N GLN A 781 -22.20 12.17 1.55
CA GLN A 781 -21.81 13.16 0.53
C GLN A 781 -21.59 12.51 -0.85
N LEU A 782 -21.03 11.29 -0.89
CA LEU A 782 -20.89 10.52 -2.13
C LEU A 782 -22.27 10.09 -2.67
N ALA A 783 -23.21 9.75 -1.80
CA ALA A 783 -24.60 9.47 -2.19
C ALA A 783 -25.33 10.71 -2.74
N GLU A 784 -25.08 11.91 -2.19
CA GLU A 784 -25.59 13.16 -2.75
C GLU A 784 -24.97 13.46 -4.13
N THR A 785 -23.67 13.20 -4.27
CA THR A 785 -22.93 13.32 -5.54
C THR A 785 -23.49 12.36 -6.60
N ARG A 786 -23.75 11.11 -6.23
CA ARG A 786 -24.44 10.11 -7.08
C ARG A 786 -25.81 10.59 -7.55
N GLU A 787 -26.60 11.22 -6.68
CA GLU A 787 -27.91 11.77 -7.08
C GLU A 787 -27.78 12.92 -8.08
N ASN A 788 -26.73 13.74 -7.97
CA ASN A 788 -26.43 14.76 -8.97
C ASN A 788 -25.98 14.14 -10.32
N GLU A 789 -25.21 13.05 -10.30
CA GLU A 789 -24.85 12.30 -11.52
C GLU A 789 -26.07 11.64 -12.17
N ARG A 790 -26.97 11.08 -11.37
CA ARG A 790 -28.24 10.49 -11.85
C ARG A 790 -29.10 11.53 -12.57
N ARG A 791 -29.24 12.72 -11.97
CA ARG A 791 -29.97 13.83 -12.60
C ARG A 791 -29.26 14.41 -13.82
N ALA A 792 -27.93 14.36 -13.85
CA ALA A 792 -27.16 14.72 -15.03
C ALA A 792 -27.42 13.73 -16.17
N SER A 793 -27.44 12.41 -15.88
CA SER A 793 -27.81 11.36 -16.83
C SER A 793 -29.21 11.55 -17.41
N GLU A 794 -30.22 11.72 -16.54
CA GLU A 794 -31.62 11.96 -16.95
C GLU A 794 -31.75 13.23 -17.80
N ALA A 795 -31.04 14.30 -17.43
CA ALA A 795 -31.04 15.54 -18.20
C ALA A 795 -30.34 15.39 -19.57
N LEU A 796 -29.29 14.56 -19.66
CA LEU A 796 -28.66 14.24 -20.95
C LEU A 796 -29.59 13.40 -21.81
N GLU A 797 -30.25 12.37 -21.26
CA GLU A 797 -31.25 11.52 -21.94
C GLU A 797 -32.40 12.33 -22.53
N GLU A 798 -32.90 13.31 -21.77
CA GLU A 798 -33.97 14.21 -22.21
C GLU A 798 -33.49 15.35 -23.13
N GLY A 799 -32.20 15.42 -23.45
CA GLY A 799 -31.61 16.46 -24.30
C GLY A 799 -31.53 17.85 -23.65
N ARG A 800 -31.69 17.95 -22.32
CA ARG A 800 -31.61 19.17 -21.53
C ARG A 800 -30.16 19.48 -21.12
N LEU A 801 -29.31 19.79 -22.09
CA LEU A 801 -27.85 19.97 -21.92
C LEU A 801 -27.47 21.02 -20.85
N SER A 802 -28.21 22.12 -20.76
CA SER A 802 -27.95 23.16 -19.74
C SER A 802 -28.19 22.65 -18.31
N GLN A 803 -29.18 21.78 -18.13
CA GLN A 803 -29.49 21.17 -16.85
C GLN A 803 -28.47 20.06 -16.53
N ALA A 804 -28.12 19.24 -17.50
CA ALA A 804 -27.05 18.24 -17.38
C ALA A 804 -25.72 18.87 -16.94
N LEU A 805 -25.32 19.99 -17.54
CA LEU A 805 -24.12 20.74 -17.15
C LEU A 805 -24.20 21.26 -15.72
N THR A 806 -25.37 21.70 -15.28
CA THR A 806 -25.55 22.26 -13.94
C THR A 806 -25.44 21.14 -12.89
N GLU A 807 -26.11 20.01 -13.11
CA GLU A 807 -26.05 18.86 -12.19
C GLU A 807 -24.68 18.17 -12.25
N GLY A 808 -24.12 17.97 -13.44
CA GLY A 808 -22.78 17.41 -13.63
C GLY A 808 -21.66 18.29 -13.05
N SER A 809 -21.82 19.62 -13.06
CA SER A 809 -20.89 20.54 -12.37
C SER A 809 -21.07 20.55 -10.85
N ARG A 810 -22.22 20.12 -10.32
CA ARG A 810 -22.38 19.86 -8.88
C ARG A 810 -21.74 18.54 -8.50
N ALA A 811 -21.95 17.49 -9.30
CA ALA A 811 -21.31 16.19 -9.11
C ALA A 811 -19.78 16.30 -9.14
N SER A 812 -19.21 16.95 -10.16
CA SER A 812 -17.75 17.16 -10.26
C SER A 812 -17.17 17.90 -9.06
N ARG A 813 -17.88 18.90 -8.52
CA ARG A 813 -17.47 19.60 -7.30
C ARG A 813 -17.56 18.71 -6.06
N GLY A 814 -18.64 17.93 -5.91
CA GLY A 814 -18.79 16.98 -4.81
C GLY A 814 -17.70 15.90 -4.80
N LEU A 815 -17.36 15.34 -5.97
CA LEU A 815 -16.25 14.38 -6.09
C LEU A 815 -14.89 15.01 -5.75
N SER A 816 -14.65 16.26 -6.19
CA SER A 816 -13.40 16.97 -5.90
C SER A 816 -13.29 17.38 -4.42
N GLU A 817 -14.42 17.72 -3.80
CA GLU A 817 -14.52 18.06 -2.37
C GLU A 817 -14.26 16.81 -1.52
N LEU A 818 -14.88 15.67 -1.86
CA LEU A 818 -14.59 14.37 -1.26
C LEU A 818 -13.13 13.91 -1.44
N GLU A 819 -12.55 14.12 -2.62
CA GLU A 819 -11.11 13.88 -2.85
C GLU A 819 -10.26 14.73 -1.91
N GLY A 820 -10.60 16.02 -1.77
CA GLY A 820 -9.95 16.94 -0.85
C GLY A 820 -10.08 16.49 0.60
N GLU A 821 -11.29 16.14 1.05
CA GLU A 821 -11.54 15.70 2.42
C GLU A 821 -10.82 14.40 2.78
N LEU A 822 -10.79 13.40 1.88
CA LEU A 822 -10.02 12.17 2.11
C LEU A 822 -8.51 12.43 2.09
N ARG A 823 -8.04 13.34 1.22
CA ARG A 823 -6.63 13.74 1.18
C ARG A 823 -6.23 14.44 2.47
N ASP A 824 -7.06 15.35 2.95
CA ASP A 824 -6.86 16.09 4.19
C ASP A 824 -6.95 15.16 5.40
N ALA A 825 -7.82 14.14 5.37
CA ALA A 825 -7.87 13.11 6.40
C ALA A 825 -6.59 12.24 6.43
N ALA A 826 -6.06 11.85 5.26
CA ALA A 826 -4.79 11.12 5.16
C ALA A 826 -3.59 11.99 5.57
N GLY A 827 -3.61 13.27 5.20
CA GLY A 827 -2.64 14.28 5.64
C GLY A 827 -2.71 14.50 7.15
N GLY A 828 -3.90 14.56 7.74
CA GLY A 828 -4.11 14.68 9.18
C GLY A 828 -3.52 13.54 9.99
N GLN A 829 -3.57 12.30 9.49
CA GLN A 829 -2.90 11.16 10.14
C GLN A 829 -1.37 11.28 10.11
N LEU A 830 -0.81 11.79 9.01
CA LEU A 830 0.63 12.08 8.90
C LEU A 830 1.01 13.24 9.84
N GLU A 831 0.20 14.30 9.89
CA GLU A 831 0.36 15.40 10.84
C GLU A 831 0.36 14.90 12.30
N ASP A 832 -0.59 14.04 12.66
CA ASP A 832 -0.70 13.49 14.01
C ASP A 832 0.51 12.63 14.38
N ARG A 833 1.00 11.81 13.45
CA ARG A 833 2.24 11.03 13.61
C ARG A 833 3.45 11.95 13.74
N MET A 834 3.56 13.01 12.94
CA MET A 834 4.65 13.99 13.06
C MET A 834 4.59 14.73 14.40
N ARG A 835 3.41 15.15 14.87
CA ARG A 835 3.23 15.76 16.19
C ARG A 835 3.58 14.78 17.31
N ALA A 836 3.24 13.51 17.17
CA ALA A 836 3.62 12.47 18.13
C ALA A 836 5.14 12.30 18.17
N MET A 837 5.80 12.19 17.01
CA MET A 837 7.26 12.09 16.93
C MET A 837 7.97 13.35 17.44
N GLN A 838 7.44 14.56 17.20
CA GLN A 838 7.99 15.80 17.78
C GLN A 838 7.89 15.80 19.31
N ARG A 839 6.73 15.41 19.86
CA ARG A 839 6.56 15.28 21.32
C ARG A 839 7.51 14.26 21.90
N GLU A 840 7.66 13.12 21.24
CA GLU A 840 8.54 12.04 21.67
C GLU A 840 10.01 12.46 21.61
N ALA A 841 10.46 13.06 20.51
CA ALA A 841 11.82 13.58 20.37
C ALA A 841 12.15 14.66 21.43
N ARG A 842 11.20 15.56 21.73
CA ARG A 842 11.34 16.56 22.81
C ARG A 842 11.37 15.90 24.19
N ARG A 843 10.58 14.85 24.42
CA ARG A 843 10.59 14.07 25.67
C ARG A 843 11.95 13.41 25.87
N ILE A 844 12.44 12.69 24.86
CA ILE A 844 13.75 12.02 24.89
C ILE A 844 14.86 13.03 25.14
N GLU A 845 14.88 14.18 24.46
CA GLU A 845 15.89 15.23 24.71
C GLU A 845 15.81 15.78 26.15
N ALA A 846 14.61 16.04 26.67
CA ALA A 846 14.44 16.54 28.03
C ALA A 846 14.87 15.51 29.08
N GLU A 847 14.62 14.23 28.84
CA GLU A 847 15.10 13.12 29.67
C GLU A 847 16.62 12.99 29.60
N GLU A 848 17.21 13.16 28.42
CA GLU A 848 18.67 13.18 28.24
C GLU A 848 19.33 14.31 29.03
N GLN A 849 18.74 15.52 29.04
CA GLN A 849 19.25 16.64 29.83
C GLN A 849 19.20 16.34 31.34
N ARG A 850 18.12 15.71 31.83
CA ARG A 850 18.02 15.28 33.24
C ARG A 850 19.03 14.20 33.58
N LEU A 851 19.24 13.24 32.66
CA LEU A 851 20.26 12.21 32.78
C LEU A 851 21.65 12.83 32.86
N ALA A 852 21.95 13.81 32.00
CA ALA A 852 23.21 14.55 32.00
C ALA A 852 23.48 15.25 33.33
N GLU A 853 22.48 15.96 33.88
CA GLU A 853 22.55 16.63 35.17
C GLU A 853 22.75 15.65 36.33
N ALA A 854 21.93 14.59 36.40
CA ALA A 854 22.02 13.59 37.45
C ALA A 854 23.33 12.80 37.39
N LEU A 855 23.88 12.57 36.19
CA LEU A 855 25.19 11.99 35.98
C LEU A 855 26.31 12.95 36.42
N GLU A 856 26.18 14.25 36.18
CA GLU A 856 27.09 15.28 36.68
C GLU A 856 27.08 15.36 38.21
N GLU A 857 25.92 15.34 38.84
CA GLU A 857 25.77 15.31 40.29
C GLU A 857 26.41 14.04 40.87
N THR A 858 26.16 12.89 40.26
CA THR A 858 26.76 11.60 40.67
C THR A 858 28.28 11.61 40.51
N ALA A 859 28.80 12.18 39.42
CA ALA A 859 30.24 12.35 39.20
C ALA A 859 30.88 13.35 40.19
N ALA A 860 30.15 14.37 40.64
CA ALA A 860 30.59 15.32 41.64
C ALA A 860 30.50 14.78 43.09
N ALA A 861 29.49 13.95 43.35
CA ALA A 861 29.21 13.29 44.63
C ALA A 861 30.16 12.13 44.92
N ALA A 862 30.64 11.43 43.87
CA ALA A 862 31.67 10.37 43.89
C ALA A 862 32.94 10.73 44.68
N ARG A 863 33.18 12.02 44.96
CA ARG A 863 34.31 12.46 45.80
C ARG A 863 34.03 12.37 47.31
N ARG A 864 32.81 12.03 47.78
CA ARG A 864 32.35 12.33 49.16
C ARG A 864 31.49 11.28 49.90
N SER A 865 31.00 10.16 49.35
CA SER A 865 30.03 9.28 50.06
C SER A 865 30.08 7.78 49.69
N LEU A 866 29.59 6.90 50.59
CA LEU A 866 29.49 5.42 50.46
C LEU A 866 28.02 4.93 50.35
N ARG A 867 27.08 5.80 50.01
CA ARG A 867 25.63 5.51 49.93
C ARG A 867 25.12 5.59 48.48
N GLU A 868 25.97 5.16 47.52
CA GLU A 868 25.90 5.50 46.09
C GLU A 868 25.29 4.40 45.17
N ASP A 869 25.09 3.17 45.66
CA ASP A 869 24.67 2.05 44.79
C ASP A 869 23.24 2.18 44.24
N THR A 870 22.31 2.77 45.00
CA THR A 870 20.92 2.93 44.56
C THR A 870 20.76 3.99 43.48
N ALA A 871 21.41 5.14 43.63
CA ALA A 871 21.34 6.23 42.63
C ALA A 871 22.00 5.83 41.29
N ARG A 872 23.08 5.03 41.33
CA ARG A 872 23.70 4.49 40.10
C ARG A 872 22.84 3.43 39.43
N ALA A 873 22.08 2.62 40.17
CA ALA A 873 21.17 1.65 39.60
C ALA A 873 19.99 2.34 38.91
N GLU A 874 19.38 3.34 39.56
CA GLU A 874 18.29 4.14 38.98
C GLU A 874 18.73 4.85 37.69
N LEU A 875 19.95 5.39 37.64
CA LEU A 875 20.52 5.98 36.42
C LEU A 875 20.79 4.97 35.31
N GLN A 876 21.16 3.72 35.65
CA GLN A 876 21.36 2.67 34.65
C GLN A 876 20.03 2.25 34.02
N ASP A 877 19.00 2.07 34.84
CA ASP A 877 17.65 1.74 34.37
C ASP A 877 17.10 2.87 33.49
N ALA A 878 17.34 4.14 33.85
CA ALA A 878 16.91 5.28 33.06
C ALA A 878 17.65 5.39 31.71
N LEU A 879 18.97 5.11 31.67
CA LEU A 879 19.72 5.02 30.40
C LEU A 879 19.28 3.85 29.51
N GLU A 880 18.83 2.74 30.12
CA GLU A 880 18.28 1.60 29.38
C GLU A 880 16.92 1.92 28.76
N GLN A 881 16.04 2.59 29.53
CA GLN A 881 14.77 3.07 29.02
C GLN A 881 14.96 4.08 27.88
N GLN A 882 15.85 5.05 28.06
CA GLN A 882 16.18 6.05 27.04
C GLN A 882 16.64 5.44 25.71
N ALA A 883 17.47 4.38 25.78
CA ALA A 883 17.92 3.67 24.59
C ALA A 883 16.78 2.92 23.88
N ALA A 884 15.80 2.39 24.63
CA ALA A 884 14.63 1.73 24.08
C ALA A 884 13.66 2.74 23.42
N ASP A 885 13.41 3.88 24.07
CA ASP A 885 12.53 4.94 23.54
C ASP A 885 13.10 5.53 22.24
N LEU A 886 14.43 5.68 22.16
CA LEU A 886 15.11 6.08 20.93
C LEU A 886 14.96 5.05 19.79
N ASP A 887 15.02 3.76 20.09
CA ASP A 887 14.85 2.69 19.08
C ASP A 887 13.41 2.66 18.54
N GLU A 888 12.43 2.86 19.42
CA GLU A 888 11.01 2.99 19.05
C GLU A 888 10.80 4.22 18.14
N LEU A 889 11.32 5.39 18.51
CA LEU A 889 11.22 6.60 17.68
C LEU A 889 11.85 6.42 16.30
N LEU A 890 13.02 5.78 16.21
CA LEU A 890 13.68 5.51 14.92
C LEU A 890 12.86 4.54 14.06
N THR A 891 12.20 3.55 14.69
CA THR A 891 11.33 2.59 13.99
C THR A 891 10.08 3.28 13.44
N ASP A 892 9.44 4.14 14.24
CA ASP A 892 8.26 4.90 13.83
C ASP A 892 8.59 5.89 12.71
N ALA A 893 9.76 6.53 12.77
CA ALA A 893 10.25 7.39 11.71
C ALA A 893 10.49 6.62 10.39
N GLU A 894 11.09 5.43 10.44
CA GLU A 894 11.26 4.59 9.23
C GLU A 894 9.93 4.16 8.60
N GLN A 895 8.94 3.81 9.43
CA GLN A 895 7.62 3.45 8.93
C GLN A 895 6.94 4.65 8.29
N THR A 896 7.04 5.83 8.91
CA THR A 896 6.48 7.08 8.38
C THR A 896 7.14 7.48 7.06
N VAL A 897 8.46 7.27 6.90
CA VAL A 897 9.13 7.46 5.61
C VAL A 897 8.47 6.61 4.53
N ARG A 898 8.24 5.32 4.77
CA ARG A 898 7.61 4.40 3.79
C ARG A 898 6.20 4.84 3.43
N ASP A 899 5.42 5.28 4.42
CA ASP A 899 4.04 5.70 4.23
C ASP A 899 3.95 7.03 3.46
N ALA A 900 4.90 7.95 3.69
CA ALA A 900 4.95 9.26 3.06
C ALA A 900 5.55 9.24 1.64
N GLU A 901 6.23 8.18 1.19
CA GLU A 901 6.93 8.12 -0.11
C GLU A 901 6.06 8.52 -1.33
N THR A 902 4.74 8.29 -1.24
CA THR A 902 3.81 8.55 -2.36
C THR A 902 3.03 9.85 -2.17
N THR A 903 2.65 10.19 -0.94
CA THR A 903 1.77 11.32 -0.62
C THR A 903 2.55 12.60 -0.34
N GLU A 904 3.65 12.51 0.42
CA GLU A 904 4.49 13.63 0.86
C GLU A 904 5.99 13.30 0.68
N PRO A 905 6.53 13.41 -0.56
CA PRO A 905 7.90 12.98 -0.86
C PRO A 905 8.98 13.77 -0.11
N LEU A 906 8.76 15.06 0.15
CA LEU A 906 9.71 15.92 0.87
C LEU A 906 9.83 15.49 2.33
N LEU A 907 8.70 15.20 2.99
CA LEU A 907 8.68 14.66 4.35
C LEU A 907 9.48 13.35 4.42
N ALA A 908 9.25 12.45 3.47
CA ALA A 908 9.94 11.15 3.41
C ALA A 908 11.46 11.31 3.26
N GLU A 909 11.92 12.26 2.44
CA GLU A 909 13.34 12.56 2.24
C GLU A 909 14.00 13.12 3.51
N GLU A 910 13.42 14.16 4.10
CA GLU A 910 13.97 14.83 5.29
C GLU A 910 13.98 13.90 6.52
N LEU A 911 12.92 13.12 6.72
CA LEU A 911 12.84 12.15 7.82
C LEU A 911 13.83 10.99 7.63
N PHE A 912 14.03 10.53 6.38
CA PHE A 912 15.04 9.50 6.07
C PHE A 912 16.46 10.00 6.35
N GLU A 913 16.76 11.27 6.02
CA GLU A 913 18.04 11.90 6.32
C GLU A 913 18.27 11.98 7.84
N ALA A 914 17.29 12.45 8.61
CA ALA A 914 17.37 12.55 10.07
C ALA A 914 17.63 11.19 10.74
N VAL A 915 16.90 10.14 10.34
CA VAL A 915 17.10 8.76 10.82
C VAL A 915 18.50 8.24 10.43
N GLY A 916 18.92 8.52 9.19
CA GLY A 916 20.23 8.14 8.69
C GLY A 916 21.37 8.80 9.47
N GLU A 917 21.23 10.06 9.81
CA GLU A 917 22.22 10.84 10.55
C GLU A 917 22.35 10.39 12.02
N ALA A 918 21.22 10.14 12.71
CA ALA A 918 21.22 9.59 14.07
C ALA A 918 21.92 8.22 14.15
N ARG A 919 21.70 7.36 13.15
CA ARG A 919 22.42 6.07 13.04
C ARG A 919 23.90 6.25 12.75
N ASN A 920 24.27 7.17 11.86
CA ASN A 920 25.68 7.44 11.54
C ASN A 920 26.46 7.93 12.77
N ARG A 921 25.83 8.74 13.64
CA ARG A 921 26.44 9.20 14.90
C ARG A 921 26.44 8.15 16.02
N ARG A 922 25.77 7.01 15.81
CA ARG A 922 25.74 5.86 16.75
C ARG A 922 25.20 6.26 18.13
N VAL A 923 24.11 7.02 18.15
CA VAL A 923 23.52 7.59 19.37
C VAL A 923 23.15 6.50 20.39
N ALA A 924 22.48 5.43 19.95
CA ALA A 924 22.11 4.30 20.80
C ALA A 924 23.34 3.62 21.45
N GLU A 925 24.45 3.48 20.70
CA GLU A 925 25.68 2.87 21.20
C GLU A 925 26.42 3.79 22.20
N ALA A 926 26.29 5.11 22.03
CA ALA A 926 26.81 6.08 22.99
C ALA A 926 26.05 6.03 24.33
N LEU A 927 24.72 5.87 24.30
CA LEU A 927 23.89 5.64 25.50
C LEU A 927 24.27 4.33 26.20
N GLU A 928 24.42 3.23 25.45
CA GLU A 928 24.81 1.94 26.02
C GLU A 928 26.21 2.00 26.67
N MET A 929 27.17 2.67 26.02
CA MET A 929 28.52 2.89 26.57
C MET A 929 28.48 3.73 27.85
N THR A 930 27.60 4.74 27.92
CA THR A 930 27.37 5.55 29.12
C THR A 930 26.92 4.66 30.28
N ARG A 931 25.91 3.82 30.04
CA ARG A 931 25.37 2.86 31.02
C ARG A 931 26.44 1.87 31.49
N GLU A 932 27.23 1.32 30.58
CA GLU A 932 28.28 0.35 30.89
C GLU A 932 29.41 0.98 31.74
N MET A 933 29.78 2.23 31.45
CA MET A 933 30.76 2.99 32.24
C MET A 933 30.23 3.30 33.64
N LEU A 934 28.96 3.65 33.76
CA LEU A 934 28.32 3.92 35.04
C LEU A 934 28.21 2.65 35.90
N ALA A 935 27.81 1.53 35.29
CA ALA A 935 27.73 0.22 35.95
C ALA A 935 29.08 -0.24 36.54
N ARG A 936 30.19 0.14 35.91
CA ARG A 936 31.55 -0.18 36.38
C ARG A 936 32.16 0.88 37.32
N GLY A 937 31.40 1.89 37.71
CA GLY A 937 31.83 2.93 38.65
C GLY A 937 32.77 3.97 38.05
N PHE A 938 32.61 4.29 36.76
CA PHE A 938 33.38 5.34 36.05
C PHE A 938 32.49 6.54 35.65
N PRO A 939 31.96 7.32 36.60
CA PRO A 939 30.98 8.37 36.31
C PRO A 939 31.56 9.54 35.48
N ALA A 940 32.85 9.85 35.62
CA ALA A 940 33.49 10.91 34.83
C ALA A 940 33.66 10.54 33.35
N GLN A 941 33.92 9.26 33.07
CA GLN A 941 34.01 8.71 31.71
C GLN A 941 32.62 8.55 31.09
N ALA A 942 31.64 8.09 31.89
CA ALA A 942 30.24 8.04 31.47
C ALA A 942 29.76 9.41 30.97
N ARG A 943 30.13 10.50 31.66
CA ARG A 943 29.77 11.87 31.25
C ARG A 943 30.34 12.30 29.89
N ALA A 944 31.48 11.76 29.49
CA ALA A 944 32.01 12.03 28.16
C ALA A 944 31.27 11.26 27.06
N ALA A 945 30.73 10.10 27.38
CA ALA A 945 29.90 9.30 26.49
C ALA A 945 28.49 9.91 26.33
N GLU A 946 27.90 10.34 27.45
CA GLU A 946 26.60 10.99 27.51
C GLU A 946 26.56 12.24 26.63
N ARG A 947 27.55 13.15 26.72
CA ARG A 947 27.60 14.32 25.83
C ARG A 947 27.51 14.01 24.33
N GLN A 948 28.07 12.88 23.90
CA GLN A 948 27.99 12.44 22.50
C GLN A 948 26.58 11.93 22.15
N ALA A 949 25.93 11.24 23.09
CA ALA A 949 24.53 10.82 22.92
C ALA A 949 23.60 12.04 22.89
N SER A 950 23.75 12.96 23.84
CA SER A 950 22.99 14.21 23.93
C SER A 950 23.06 15.05 22.66
N GLU A 951 24.24 15.18 22.05
CA GLU A 951 24.40 15.90 20.79
C GLU A 951 23.61 15.25 19.64
N GLY A 952 23.67 13.91 19.52
CA GLY A 952 22.95 13.21 18.46
C GLY A 952 21.44 13.09 18.69
N VAL A 953 20.97 13.02 19.94
CA VAL A 953 19.53 13.12 20.29
C VAL A 953 18.99 14.49 19.89
N ARG A 954 19.74 15.56 20.19
CA ARG A 954 19.37 16.93 19.81
C ARG A 954 19.26 17.10 18.29
N GLU A 955 20.22 16.60 17.53
CA GLU A 955 20.18 16.68 16.06
C GLU A 955 19.06 15.83 15.46
N LEU A 956 18.76 14.65 16.02
CA LEU A 956 17.60 13.85 15.60
C LEU A 956 16.30 14.62 15.83
N ARG A 957 16.15 15.28 16.99
CA ARG A 957 15.00 16.15 17.26
C ARG A 957 14.92 17.30 16.26
N GLU A 958 16.03 17.98 15.98
CA GLU A 958 16.09 19.07 14.99
C GLU A 958 15.69 18.57 13.59
N GLY A 959 16.16 17.39 13.17
CA GLY A 959 15.80 16.77 11.89
C GLY A 959 14.32 16.36 11.81
N ILE A 960 13.75 15.80 12.88
CA ILE A 960 12.32 15.48 12.96
C ILE A 960 11.47 16.75 12.93
N GLU A 961 11.91 17.83 13.59
CA GLU A 961 11.21 19.13 13.54
C GLU A 961 11.27 19.78 12.17
N ALA A 962 12.41 19.68 11.46
CA ALA A 962 12.53 20.13 10.09
C ALA A 962 11.57 19.37 9.16
N ALA A 963 11.59 18.03 9.21
CA ALA A 963 10.68 17.17 8.46
C ALA A 963 9.21 17.48 8.77
N ALA A 964 8.89 17.77 10.03
CA ALA A 964 7.54 18.12 10.43
C ALA A 964 7.09 19.49 9.89
N ALA A 965 8.02 20.44 9.70
CA ALA A 965 7.70 21.76 9.17
C ALA A 965 7.19 21.71 7.73
N SER A 966 7.55 20.68 6.95
CA SER A 966 7.06 20.51 5.58
C SER A 966 5.57 20.18 5.50
N VAL A 967 4.98 19.59 6.54
CA VAL A 967 3.57 19.14 6.58
C VAL A 967 2.75 19.95 7.58
N LEU A 968 3.28 20.26 8.77
CA LEU A 968 2.57 21.01 9.82
C LEU A 968 2.59 22.54 9.61
N GLY A 969 3.35 23.02 8.62
CA GLY A 969 3.61 24.44 8.41
C GLY A 969 4.63 25.02 9.40
N THR A 970 5.10 26.23 9.12
CA THR A 970 6.04 26.91 10.03
C THR A 970 5.32 27.41 11.29
N GLY A 971 6.03 27.56 12.42
CA GLY A 971 5.42 28.06 13.66
C GLY A 971 4.71 29.42 13.54
N ALA A 972 4.99 30.21 12.49
CA ALA A 972 4.25 31.43 12.16
C ALA A 972 2.84 31.14 11.61
N GLU A 973 2.68 30.10 10.79
CA GLU A 973 1.40 29.68 10.21
C GLU A 973 0.51 29.00 11.26
N ALA A 974 1.10 28.28 12.22
CA ALA A 974 0.38 27.75 13.40
C ALA A 974 -0.18 28.89 14.28
N LEU A 975 0.60 29.96 14.52
CA LEU A 975 0.14 31.14 15.25
C LEU A 975 -0.95 31.93 14.49
N GLU A 976 -0.92 31.96 13.17
CA GLU A 976 -1.99 32.57 12.36
C GLU A 976 -3.29 31.77 12.42
N ARG A 977 -3.20 30.44 12.35
CA ARG A 977 -4.36 29.56 12.55
C ARG A 977 -4.94 29.74 13.95
N ALA A 978 -4.09 29.73 14.98
CA ALA A 978 -4.50 30.01 16.36
C ALA A 978 -5.16 31.39 16.52
N GLN A 979 -4.63 32.43 15.86
CA GLN A 979 -5.21 33.78 15.85
C GLN A 979 -6.60 33.78 15.21
N ALA A 980 -6.73 33.23 14.00
CA ALA A 980 -8.00 33.19 13.27
C ALA A 980 -9.09 32.43 14.03
N GLU A 981 -8.70 31.38 14.75
CA GLU A 981 -9.59 30.59 15.59
C GLU A 981 -10.04 31.34 16.85
N LEU A 982 -9.12 32.00 17.56
CA LEU A 982 -9.47 32.85 18.71
C LEU A 982 -10.39 34.01 18.33
N GLU A 983 -10.20 34.61 17.16
CA GLU A 983 -11.11 35.65 16.66
C GLU A 983 -12.52 35.11 16.39
N ARG A 984 -12.65 33.87 15.90
CA ARG A 984 -13.95 33.20 15.75
C ARG A 984 -14.60 32.93 17.11
N LEU A 985 -13.87 32.30 18.04
CA LEU A 985 -14.33 32.01 19.40
C LEU A 985 -14.74 33.28 20.16
N THR A 986 -14.02 34.38 19.94
CA THR A 986 -14.35 35.70 20.52
C THR A 986 -15.66 36.24 19.95
N ARG A 987 -15.85 36.20 18.62
CA ARG A 987 -17.09 36.67 17.98
C ARG A 987 -18.31 35.84 18.40
N GLU A 988 -18.17 34.53 18.50
CA GLU A 988 -19.23 33.62 18.97
C GLU A 988 -19.66 34.00 20.40
N LEU A 989 -18.70 34.20 21.31
CA LEU A 989 -18.97 34.61 22.68
C LEU A 989 -19.56 36.04 22.79
N GLU A 990 -19.03 37.00 22.03
CA GLU A 990 -19.54 38.38 22.00
C GLU A 990 -20.98 38.44 21.46
N SER A 991 -21.32 37.60 20.48
CA SER A 991 -22.67 37.51 19.92
C SER A 991 -23.67 37.03 20.98
N GLU A 992 -23.30 36.03 21.79
CA GLU A 992 -24.12 35.54 22.91
C GLU A 992 -24.30 36.62 23.99
N ILE A 993 -23.23 37.35 24.35
CA ILE A 993 -23.27 38.45 25.32
C ILE A 993 -24.19 39.57 24.82
N ALA A 994 -24.12 39.92 23.53
CA ALA A 994 -24.94 40.97 22.92
C ALA A 994 -26.43 40.59 22.88
N GLU A 995 -26.75 39.35 22.54
CA GLU A 995 -28.12 38.81 22.54
C GLU A 995 -28.72 38.81 23.95
N ALA A 996 -27.94 38.42 24.96
CA ALA A 996 -28.38 38.41 26.34
C ALA A 996 -28.65 39.83 26.90
N ARG A 997 -27.85 40.83 26.51
CA ARG A 997 -28.02 42.23 26.92
C ARG A 997 -29.19 42.93 26.21
N GLY A 998 -29.63 42.42 25.05
CA GLY A 998 -30.72 43.00 24.24
C GLY A 998 -32.16 42.74 24.72
N ALA A 999 -32.36 41.89 25.75
CA ALA A 999 -33.70 41.45 26.19
C ALA A 999 -34.47 42.44 27.09
N GLY A 1000 -33.99 43.68 27.27
CA GLY A 1000 -34.53 44.63 28.26
C GLY A 1000 -35.66 45.57 27.82
N ALA A 1001 -36.13 45.57 26.58
CA ALA A 1001 -37.18 46.51 26.16
C ALA A 1001 -38.09 45.98 25.05
N LEU A 1002 -39.37 45.71 25.37
CA LEU A 1002 -40.58 46.31 24.74
C LEU A 1002 -41.88 45.55 25.10
N GLU A 1003 -42.92 46.32 25.45
CA GLU A 1003 -44.31 45.94 25.78
C GLU A 1003 -45.17 45.56 24.55
N PRO A 1004 -46.32 44.87 24.75
CA PRO A 1004 -47.09 44.19 23.70
C PRO A 1004 -48.40 44.91 23.27
N GLY A 1005 -48.86 44.70 22.03
CA GLY A 1005 -50.19 45.13 21.59
C GLY A 1005 -50.61 44.74 20.16
N GLU A 1006 -51.29 43.60 20.05
CA GLU A 1006 -52.53 43.26 19.29
C GLU A 1006 -52.71 43.48 17.76
N PRO A 1007 -53.67 42.73 17.12
CA PRO A 1007 -53.47 42.09 15.82
C PRO A 1007 -54.46 42.50 14.71
N GLY A 1008 -54.14 42.21 13.44
CA GLY A 1008 -55.06 42.33 12.30
C GLY A 1008 -54.55 41.70 10.99
N GLU A 1009 -55.22 40.64 10.54
CA GLU A 1009 -55.24 40.08 9.16
C GLU A 1009 -56.21 40.89 8.26
N PRO A 1010 -56.44 40.55 6.97
CA PRO A 1010 -55.52 40.22 5.86
C PRO A 1010 -55.89 41.03 4.58
N GLY A 1011 -54.95 41.25 3.65
CA GLY A 1011 -55.32 41.78 2.32
C GLY A 1011 -54.17 42.34 1.47
N GLU A 1012 -54.01 41.74 0.29
CA GLU A 1012 -53.26 42.12 -0.92
C GLU A 1012 -52.55 43.49 -0.96
N ALA A 1013 -51.23 43.42 -1.21
CA ALA A 1013 -50.43 44.53 -1.71
C ALA A 1013 -49.97 44.27 -3.14
N GLY A 1014 -50.50 45.04 -4.09
CA GLY A 1014 -49.68 45.54 -5.19
C GLY A 1014 -48.64 46.51 -4.63
N GLU A 1015 -47.54 46.65 -5.35
CA GLU A 1015 -46.59 47.73 -5.14
C GLU A 1015 -47.27 49.09 -5.34
N PRO A 1016 -47.09 50.00 -4.40
CA PRO A 1016 -46.60 51.31 -4.78
C PRO A 1016 -45.40 51.76 -3.95
N GLY A 1017 -44.57 52.56 -4.61
CA GLY A 1017 -43.29 53.07 -4.15
C GLY A 1017 -43.30 53.80 -2.81
N GLU A 1018 -42.10 53.89 -2.26
CA GLU A 1018 -41.71 54.88 -1.27
C GLU A 1018 -42.10 56.30 -1.74
N PRO A 1019 -42.82 57.08 -0.92
CA PRO A 1019 -42.89 58.51 -1.08
C PRO A 1019 -41.63 59.13 -0.48
N GLY A 1020 -40.83 59.77 -1.33
CA GLY A 1020 -39.95 60.83 -0.89
C GLY A 1020 -40.75 62.06 -0.45
N GLU A 1021 -40.11 62.92 0.35
CA GLU A 1021 -40.03 64.37 0.13
C GLU A 1021 -39.25 64.99 1.31
N ALA A 1022 -38.05 65.53 1.08
CA ALA A 1022 -37.77 66.87 0.54
C ALA A 1022 -37.84 67.96 1.63
N SER A 1023 -37.01 69.00 1.68
CA SER A 1023 -35.88 69.48 0.87
C SER A 1023 -35.35 70.77 1.52
N ARG A 1024 -34.18 71.21 1.04
CA ARG A 1024 -33.58 72.57 1.05
C ARG A 1024 -32.42 72.77 2.05
N ALA A 1025 -31.29 73.38 1.69
CA ALA A 1025 -30.81 73.96 0.43
C ALA A 1025 -29.32 74.34 0.55
N GLY A 1026 -28.65 74.49 -0.59
CA GLY A 1026 -27.39 75.22 -0.78
C GLY A 1026 -26.22 74.28 -1.07
N GLY A 1027 -25.59 74.25 -2.23
CA GLY A 1027 -25.48 75.20 -3.33
C GLY A 1027 -24.00 75.35 -3.62
N GLU A 1028 -23.53 74.87 -4.77
CA GLU A 1028 -22.22 75.25 -5.31
C GLU A 1028 -22.40 75.86 -6.70
N PRO A 1029 -21.75 77.01 -6.93
CA PRO A 1029 -21.34 77.36 -8.27
C PRO A 1029 -19.83 77.68 -8.37
N THR A 1030 -19.24 77.06 -9.40
CA THR A 1030 -18.34 77.65 -10.42
C THR A 1030 -16.87 78.00 -10.16
N GLN A 1031 -16.04 77.39 -11.03
CA GLN A 1031 -15.01 77.93 -11.96
C GLN A 1031 -13.67 78.51 -11.47
N GLY A 1032 -12.63 78.09 -12.22
CA GLY A 1032 -11.34 78.77 -12.46
C GLY A 1032 -10.16 77.85 -12.12
N GLY A 1033 -9.13 77.64 -12.94
CA GLY A 1033 -8.65 78.22 -14.19
C GLY A 1033 -7.19 77.77 -14.40
N ASP A 1034 -6.76 77.74 -15.66
CA ASP A 1034 -5.39 77.80 -16.22
C ASP A 1034 -4.14 77.23 -15.50
N GLU A 1035 -3.41 76.41 -16.26
CA GLU A 1035 -1.96 76.13 -16.17
C GLU A 1035 -1.10 77.42 -16.10
N PRO A 1036 0.16 77.41 -15.58
CA PRO A 1036 1.29 76.93 -16.40
C PRO A 1036 2.58 76.43 -15.66
N GLY A 1037 3.27 75.47 -16.30
CA GLY A 1037 4.66 75.59 -16.80
C GLY A 1037 5.88 75.92 -15.89
N ALA A 1038 6.84 74.98 -15.90
CA ALA A 1038 8.25 75.13 -16.35
C ALA A 1038 9.42 75.23 -15.32
N GLY A 1039 10.46 74.43 -15.64
CA GLY A 1039 11.88 74.57 -15.26
C GLY A 1039 12.49 73.24 -14.81
N GLY A 1040 13.55 72.66 -15.39
CA GLY A 1040 14.51 73.05 -16.41
C GLY A 1040 15.59 71.95 -16.53
N GLU A 1041 16.33 71.98 -17.65
CA GLU A 1041 17.37 71.04 -18.13
C GLU A 1041 18.63 70.88 -17.24
N GLU A 1042 19.20 69.65 -17.28
CA GLU A 1042 20.63 69.19 -17.33
C GLU A 1042 21.73 69.82 -16.43
N PRO A 1043 22.96 69.24 -16.28
CA PRO A 1043 23.64 68.16 -17.02
C PRO A 1043 24.13 67.00 -16.09
N GLY A 1044 24.55 65.82 -16.52
CA GLY A 1044 25.38 65.43 -17.65
C GLY A 1044 26.70 64.83 -17.14
N ARG A 1045 26.81 63.51 -17.24
CA ARG A 1045 28.03 62.67 -17.41
C ARG A 1045 27.52 61.24 -17.55
N GLY A 1046 27.58 60.57 -18.69
CA GLY A 1046 28.46 60.74 -19.84
C GLY A 1046 29.25 59.46 -20.01
N SER A 1047 29.04 58.85 -21.19
CA SER A 1047 29.82 57.79 -21.85
C SER A 1047 29.89 56.45 -21.10
N GLY A 1048 29.44 55.35 -21.70
CA GLY A 1048 29.65 54.95 -23.11
C GLY A 1048 30.74 53.87 -23.11
N GLU A 1049 30.74 52.85 -23.95
CA GLU A 1049 30.08 52.56 -25.22
C GLU A 1049 30.18 51.03 -25.39
N ALA A 1050 29.16 50.34 -25.88
CA ALA A 1050 28.81 50.15 -27.30
C ALA A 1050 29.82 49.23 -28.03
N ALA A 1051 29.48 48.47 -29.05
CA ALA A 1051 28.39 48.47 -30.04
C ALA A 1051 28.40 47.06 -30.69
N GLY A 1052 27.45 46.59 -31.50
CA GLY A 1052 26.32 47.23 -32.15
C GLY A 1052 25.70 46.28 -33.20
N GLU A 1053 24.43 46.56 -33.47
CA GLU A 1053 23.50 46.17 -34.56
C GLU A 1053 24.05 46.21 -36.02
N PRO A 1054 23.30 45.84 -37.11
CA PRO A 1054 21.83 45.97 -37.34
C PRO A 1054 21.12 44.77 -38.04
N GLY A 1055 19.78 44.58 -37.95
CA GLY A 1055 18.68 45.22 -38.73
C GLY A 1055 18.16 44.26 -39.83
N GLN A 1056 16.89 44.15 -40.26
CA GLN A 1056 15.66 44.95 -40.13
C GLN A 1056 14.50 44.20 -40.87
N GLY A 1057 13.22 44.32 -40.45
CA GLY A 1057 12.07 44.02 -41.32
C GLY A 1057 10.66 43.77 -40.69
N ARG A 1058 9.92 44.87 -40.38
CA ARG A 1058 8.43 45.14 -40.43
C ARG A 1058 7.41 44.03 -40.05
N GLY A 1059 6.31 44.27 -39.32
CA GLY A 1059 5.68 45.47 -38.75
C GLY A 1059 4.21 45.24 -38.33
N GLY A 1060 3.67 46.13 -37.47
CA GLY A 1060 2.22 46.36 -37.19
C GLY A 1060 1.60 45.41 -36.16
N GLY A 1061 0.79 45.80 -35.18
CA GLY A 1061 0.13 47.06 -34.84
C GLY A 1061 -1.01 46.70 -33.87
N GLY A 1062 -0.93 47.14 -32.62
CA GLY A 1062 -1.98 46.95 -31.62
C GLY A 1062 -2.62 48.30 -31.30
N GLU A 1063 -3.88 48.48 -31.67
CA GLU A 1063 -4.76 49.48 -31.08
C GLU A 1063 -6.22 48.99 -31.11
N ARG A 1064 -6.96 49.50 -30.14
CA ARG A 1064 -8.27 49.11 -29.62
C ARG A 1064 -9.45 49.52 -30.54
N VAL A 1065 -10.64 49.07 -30.11
CA VAL A 1065 -12.04 49.57 -30.27
C VAL A 1065 -12.91 48.40 -30.77
N ALA A 1066 -13.69 47.68 -29.94
CA ALA A 1066 -14.83 48.02 -29.06
C ALA A 1066 -16.20 47.96 -29.78
N GLU A 1067 -17.05 47.01 -29.32
CA GLU A 1067 -18.53 47.04 -29.16
C GLU A 1067 -19.01 45.57 -28.98
N GLY A 1068 -19.80 45.14 -27.99
CA GLY A 1068 -20.56 45.87 -26.97
C GLY A 1068 -20.99 44.99 -25.78
N GLU A 1069 -21.42 45.69 -24.72
CA GLU A 1069 -22.00 45.29 -23.41
C GLU A 1069 -23.18 44.28 -23.45
N PRO A 1070 -23.70 43.74 -22.31
CA PRO A 1070 -23.41 44.06 -20.89
C PRO A 1070 -23.14 42.86 -19.97
N ALA A 1071 -22.68 43.16 -18.76
CA ALA A 1071 -22.81 42.28 -17.60
C ALA A 1071 -24.24 42.30 -17.02
N PRO A 1072 -24.74 41.15 -16.56
CA PRO A 1072 -25.52 41.04 -15.33
C PRO A 1072 -24.70 40.19 -14.34
N GLY A 1073 -24.44 40.63 -13.11
CA GLY A 1073 -25.48 40.95 -12.15
C GLY A 1073 -25.93 39.66 -11.50
N ALA A 1074 -25.22 39.22 -10.46
CA ALA A 1074 -25.58 38.09 -9.63
C ALA A 1074 -26.95 38.33 -8.96
N PRO A 1075 -27.85 37.33 -8.96
CA PRO A 1075 -28.87 37.21 -7.95
C PRO A 1075 -28.55 36.05 -7.01
N GLY A 1076 -28.43 36.39 -5.74
CA GLY A 1076 -28.61 35.42 -4.66
C GLY A 1076 -30.06 34.93 -4.58
N GLY A 1077 -30.23 33.73 -4.04
CA GLY A 1077 -31.51 33.15 -3.67
C GLY A 1077 -31.27 31.75 -3.10
N ARG A 1078 -31.04 31.59 -1.79
CA ARG A 1078 -32.09 31.27 -0.78
C ARG A 1078 -33.13 30.27 -1.30
N ARG A 1079 -32.80 28.97 -1.21
CA ARG A 1079 -33.73 27.93 -0.74
C ARG A 1079 -33.76 28.06 0.80
N GLY A 1080 -34.87 28.16 1.51
CA GLY A 1080 -36.20 27.63 1.20
C GLY A 1080 -36.35 26.25 1.83
N ALA A 1081 -36.33 26.21 3.17
CA ALA A 1081 -36.68 25.02 3.94
C ALA A 1081 -38.21 24.77 3.87
N PRO A 1082 -38.68 23.55 3.57
CA PRO A 1082 -40.04 23.15 3.89
C PRO A 1082 -40.06 22.14 5.03
N ARG A 1083 -41.02 22.43 5.91
CA ARG A 1083 -41.49 21.68 7.08
C ARG A 1083 -41.86 20.24 6.73
N SER A 1084 -41.45 19.30 7.57
CA SER A 1084 -41.95 17.94 7.62
C SER A 1084 -43.32 17.89 8.33
N LEU A 1085 -44.25 17.13 7.75
CA LEU A 1085 -45.52 16.69 8.32
C LEU A 1085 -45.41 15.18 8.59
N THR A 1086 -45.80 14.77 9.80
CA THR A 1086 -45.99 13.39 10.30
C THR A 1086 -47.26 12.74 9.68
N GLY A 1087 -47.46 11.42 9.50
CA GLY A 1087 -46.78 10.13 9.79
C GLY A 1087 -47.45 9.02 8.90
N PRO A 1088 -47.62 7.72 9.27
CA PRO A 1088 -47.17 6.95 10.44
C PRO A 1088 -46.53 5.54 10.12
N GLY A 1089 -45.82 4.93 11.08
CA GLY A 1089 -45.38 3.51 11.03
C GLY A 1089 -44.59 3.09 12.29
N PRO A 1090 -44.58 1.80 12.71
CA PRO A 1090 -44.81 1.42 14.12
C PRO A 1090 -43.59 0.94 14.94
N ASP A 1091 -43.80 0.94 16.27
CA ASP A 1091 -43.21 0.11 17.35
C ASP A 1091 -41.69 0.17 17.63
N GLN A 1092 -41.31 0.87 18.71
CA GLN A 1092 -40.55 0.34 19.87
C GLN A 1092 -40.34 1.40 20.99
N PRO A 1093 -40.01 1.02 22.24
CA PRO A 1093 -40.79 1.39 23.43
C PRO A 1093 -40.32 2.65 24.17
N GLU A 1094 -41.30 3.26 24.84
CA GLU A 1094 -41.16 4.40 25.73
C GLU A 1094 -40.21 4.17 26.92
N THR A 1095 -39.39 5.18 27.20
CA THR A 1095 -38.95 5.48 28.57
C THR A 1095 -39.13 6.98 28.87
N GLY A 1096 -40.15 7.28 29.68
CA GLY A 1096 -40.09 8.25 30.78
C GLY A 1096 -39.94 9.73 30.43
N GLY A 1097 -41.08 10.42 30.25
CA GLY A 1097 -41.15 11.88 30.21
C GLY A 1097 -40.85 12.58 31.54
N GLY A 1098 -40.24 13.76 31.41
CA GLY A 1098 -40.22 14.84 32.41
C GLY A 1098 -40.23 16.17 31.66
N GLY A 1099 -41.39 16.84 31.62
CA GLY A 1099 -41.54 18.13 30.95
C GLY A 1099 -41.04 19.31 31.78
N GLY A 1100 -40.59 20.37 31.09
CA GLY A 1100 -40.38 21.68 31.73
C GLY A 1100 -39.57 22.70 30.92
N LEU A 1101 -40.27 23.53 30.15
CA LEU A 1101 -40.03 24.98 29.91
C LEU A 1101 -38.84 25.43 29.02
N GLY A 1102 -39.18 25.91 27.81
CA GLY A 1102 -38.55 27.06 27.13
C GLY A 1102 -37.13 26.88 26.57
N GLY A 1103 -36.98 26.40 25.33
CA GLY A 1103 -35.67 26.28 24.69
C GLY A 1103 -35.74 26.42 23.17
N GLY A 1104 -35.94 27.64 22.69
CA GLY A 1104 -35.80 27.97 21.26
C GLY A 1104 -34.96 29.22 21.02
N ARG A 1105 -34.25 29.71 22.04
CA ARG A 1105 -33.60 31.03 22.04
C ARG A 1105 -32.08 31.02 22.27
N PHE A 1106 -31.48 29.84 22.45
CA PHE A 1106 -30.04 29.64 22.75
C PHE A 1106 -29.43 28.45 22.00
N ALA A 1107 -30.08 27.96 20.93
CA ALA A 1107 -29.49 26.93 20.08
C ALA A 1107 -28.45 27.62 19.18
N GLY A 1108 -27.14 27.41 19.45
CA GLY A 1108 -26.04 28.17 18.84
C GLY A 1108 -25.10 28.88 19.82
N SER A 1109 -25.38 28.88 21.13
CA SER A 1109 -24.65 29.75 22.09
C SER A 1109 -23.56 29.00 22.88
N PRO A 1110 -22.30 29.47 22.93
CA PRO A 1110 -21.19 28.72 23.52
C PRO A 1110 -21.31 28.53 25.04
N LEU A 1111 -21.85 29.44 25.84
CA LEU A 1111 -21.95 29.27 27.30
C LEU A 1111 -23.32 28.77 27.78
N THR A 1112 -24.41 29.17 27.15
CA THR A 1112 -25.78 28.82 27.55
C THR A 1112 -26.42 27.75 26.67
N GLY A 1113 -25.98 27.61 25.42
CA GLY A 1113 -26.47 26.66 24.41
C GLY A 1113 -25.84 25.27 24.45
N GLU A 1114 -26.01 24.45 23.42
CA GLU A 1114 -25.47 23.07 23.33
C GLU A 1114 -24.02 23.02 22.81
N ASP A 1115 -23.54 24.10 22.19
CA ASP A 1115 -22.24 24.18 21.50
C ASP A 1115 -21.04 24.46 22.42
N PHE A 1116 -21.21 24.36 23.74
CA PHE A 1116 -20.12 24.59 24.71
C PHE A 1116 -18.95 23.60 24.52
N LEU A 1117 -19.25 22.35 24.17
CA LEU A 1117 -18.22 21.32 23.99
C LEU A 1117 -17.34 21.66 22.79
N ASP A 1118 -17.94 21.93 21.63
CA ASP A 1118 -17.25 22.38 20.42
C ASP A 1118 -16.40 23.63 20.67
N TRP A 1119 -16.99 24.68 21.28
CA TRP A 1119 -16.27 25.92 21.60
C TRP A 1119 -15.10 25.69 22.57
N SER A 1120 -15.26 24.81 23.56
CA SER A 1120 -14.21 24.47 24.53
C SER A 1120 -13.08 23.64 23.90
N ASP A 1121 -13.41 22.74 22.99
CA ASP A 1121 -12.43 21.88 22.32
C ASP A 1121 -11.62 22.68 21.29
N ARG A 1122 -12.26 23.55 20.51
CA ARG A 1122 -11.56 24.50 19.62
C ARG A 1122 -10.62 25.44 20.38
N LEU A 1123 -10.98 25.87 21.60
CA LEU A 1123 -10.09 26.66 22.46
C LEU A 1123 -8.93 25.83 23.03
N ARG A 1124 -9.10 24.51 23.20
CA ARG A 1124 -8.03 23.59 23.59
C ARG A 1124 -7.08 23.34 22.42
N ASP A 1125 -7.59 23.24 21.19
CA ASP A 1125 -6.73 23.12 20.01
C ASP A 1125 -5.83 24.33 19.86
N VAL A 1126 -6.35 25.53 20.13
CA VAL A 1126 -5.53 26.75 20.21
C VAL A 1126 -4.49 26.67 21.34
N GLU A 1127 -4.84 26.16 22.52
CA GLU A 1127 -3.91 25.95 23.63
C GLU A 1127 -2.74 25.04 23.22
N GLU A 1128 -3.01 24.01 22.40
CA GLU A 1128 -2.03 23.04 21.90
C GLU A 1128 -1.22 23.56 20.69
N MET A 1129 -1.76 24.51 19.90
CA MET A 1129 -1.06 25.19 18.79
C MET A 1129 -0.05 26.26 19.26
N LEU A 1130 -0.12 26.70 20.51
CA LEU A 1130 0.73 27.76 21.05
C LEU A 1130 2.02 27.19 21.64
N ASP A 1131 3.14 27.40 20.94
CA ASP A 1131 4.49 27.03 21.41
C ASP A 1131 4.93 27.82 22.67
N ASP A 1132 4.37 29.02 22.89
CA ASP A 1132 4.70 29.87 24.02
C ASP A 1132 3.94 29.40 25.29
N PRO A 1133 4.65 28.95 26.34
CA PRO A 1133 4.03 28.46 27.57
C PRO A 1133 3.15 29.51 28.27
N GLU A 1134 3.44 30.81 28.13
CA GLU A 1134 2.64 31.87 28.75
C GLU A 1134 1.30 32.09 28.03
N LEU A 1135 1.31 32.05 26.69
CA LEU A 1135 0.12 32.19 25.85
C LEU A 1135 -0.78 30.96 25.97
N SER A 1136 -0.20 29.76 25.95
CA SER A 1136 -0.93 28.49 26.17
C SER A 1136 -1.58 28.46 27.55
N ALA A 1137 -0.85 28.86 28.61
CA ALA A 1137 -1.41 28.95 29.96
C ALA A 1137 -2.54 30.00 30.07
N GLU A 1138 -2.54 31.04 29.25
CA GLU A 1138 -3.62 32.03 29.18
C GLU A 1138 -4.89 31.47 28.53
N ALA A 1139 -4.76 30.72 27.43
CA ALA A 1139 -5.85 29.98 26.80
C ALA A 1139 -6.51 28.99 27.79
N ALA A 1140 -5.69 28.21 28.50
CA ALA A 1140 -6.14 27.25 29.51
C ALA A 1140 -6.94 27.92 30.65
N ARG A 1141 -6.50 29.11 31.09
CA ARG A 1141 -7.21 29.90 32.13
C ARG A 1141 -8.58 30.36 31.64
N VAL A 1142 -8.69 30.81 30.40
CA VAL A 1142 -9.97 31.25 29.80
C VAL A 1142 -10.93 30.07 29.68
N ARG A 1143 -10.45 28.93 29.16
CA ARG A 1143 -11.22 27.69 29.04
C ARG A 1143 -11.75 27.19 30.38
N SER A 1144 -10.92 27.18 31.41
CA SER A 1144 -11.32 26.79 32.78
C SER A 1144 -12.39 27.71 33.38
N ARG A 1145 -12.31 29.02 33.14
CA ARG A 1145 -13.32 29.99 33.61
C ARG A 1145 -14.65 29.81 32.88
N ALA A 1146 -14.63 29.60 31.56
CA ALA A 1146 -15.82 29.32 30.77
C ALA A 1146 -16.55 28.05 31.25
N ARG A 1147 -15.79 26.98 31.54
CA ARG A 1147 -16.34 25.76 32.13
C ARG A 1147 -17.01 25.99 33.48
N THR A 1148 -16.41 26.81 34.33
CA THR A 1148 -16.99 27.14 35.65
C THR A 1148 -18.34 27.85 35.49
N VAL A 1149 -18.42 28.84 34.61
CA VAL A 1149 -19.66 29.56 34.29
C VAL A 1149 -20.72 28.62 33.74
N ARG A 1150 -20.34 27.73 32.82
CA ARG A 1150 -21.22 26.71 32.24
C ARG A 1150 -21.77 25.75 33.31
N GLU A 1151 -20.91 25.26 34.19
CA GLU A 1151 -21.29 24.36 35.26
C GLU A 1151 -22.24 25.02 36.28
N GLU A 1152 -22.04 26.30 36.59
CA GLU A 1152 -22.96 27.08 37.45
C GLU A 1152 -24.33 27.29 36.77
N PHE A 1153 -24.34 27.62 35.48
CA PHE A 1153 -25.55 27.73 34.68
C PHE A 1153 -26.35 26.41 34.65
N LYS A 1154 -25.68 25.29 34.35
CA LYS A 1154 -26.32 23.96 34.33
C LYS A 1154 -26.80 23.50 35.71
N ARG A 1155 -26.06 23.77 36.79
CA ARG A 1155 -26.42 23.32 38.15
C ARG A 1155 -27.53 24.14 38.79
N HIS A 1156 -27.60 25.44 38.52
CA HIS A 1156 -28.50 26.34 39.24
C HIS A 1156 -29.57 26.98 38.34
N SER A 1157 -29.55 26.72 37.03
CA SER A 1157 -30.45 27.33 36.03
C SER A 1157 -30.54 28.85 36.15
N LYS A 1158 -29.47 29.47 36.66
CA LYS A 1158 -29.34 30.90 36.85
C LYS A 1158 -28.57 31.46 35.66
N GLU A 1159 -29.10 32.50 35.02
CA GLU A 1159 -28.41 33.18 33.93
C GLU A 1159 -26.99 33.59 34.36
N PRO A 1160 -25.98 33.42 33.48
CA PRO A 1160 -24.63 33.88 33.76
C PRO A 1160 -24.62 35.37 34.10
N ASP A 1161 -23.75 35.78 35.01
CA ASP A 1161 -23.45 37.19 35.20
C ASP A 1161 -22.68 37.69 33.97
N TRP A 1162 -23.40 38.27 33.01
CA TRP A 1162 -22.85 38.70 31.73
C TRP A 1162 -21.86 39.86 31.84
N GLU A 1163 -21.80 40.58 32.97
CA GLU A 1163 -20.70 41.51 33.23
C GLU A 1163 -19.43 40.75 33.63
N LEU A 1164 -19.59 39.71 34.46
CA LEU A 1164 -18.48 38.86 34.89
C LEU A 1164 -17.91 37.98 33.77
N VAL A 1165 -18.77 37.48 32.86
CA VAL A 1165 -18.37 36.72 31.67
C VAL A 1165 -17.56 37.59 30.73
N ASP A 1166 -18.01 38.82 30.51
CA ASP A 1166 -17.32 39.81 29.68
C ASP A 1166 -15.93 40.14 30.27
N GLU A 1167 -15.86 40.44 31.57
CA GLU A 1167 -14.60 40.76 32.25
C GLU A 1167 -13.62 39.58 32.35
N LYS A 1168 -14.10 38.37 32.64
CA LYS A 1168 -13.23 37.23 32.98
C LYS A 1168 -12.93 36.27 31.84
N ILE A 1169 -13.71 36.32 30.76
CA ILE A 1169 -13.63 35.38 29.62
C ILE A 1169 -13.47 36.17 28.31
N ALA A 1170 -14.41 37.06 27.96
CA ALA A 1170 -14.38 37.74 26.65
C ALA A 1170 -13.19 38.70 26.50
N VAL A 1171 -12.95 39.58 27.49
CA VAL A 1171 -11.82 40.51 27.46
C VAL A 1171 -10.46 39.79 27.43
N PRO A 1172 -10.17 38.78 28.30
CA PRO A 1172 -8.93 38.01 28.22
C PRO A 1172 -8.76 37.24 26.92
N LEU A 1173 -9.84 36.72 26.32
CA LEU A 1173 -9.78 36.00 25.04
C LEU A 1173 -9.39 36.96 23.90
N ALA A 1174 -9.97 38.16 23.87
CA ALA A 1174 -9.60 39.21 22.92
C ALA A 1174 -8.18 39.75 23.15
N GLU A 1175 -7.71 39.81 24.40
CA GLU A 1175 -6.32 40.16 24.72
C GLU A 1175 -5.33 39.09 24.23
N LEU A 1176 -5.64 37.80 24.43
CA LEU A 1176 -4.85 36.69 23.94
C LEU A 1176 -4.73 36.71 22.41
N ALA A 1177 -5.84 36.91 21.70
CA ALA A 1177 -5.85 37.06 20.24
C ALA A 1177 -4.95 38.21 19.76
N ARG A 1178 -4.97 39.36 20.46
CA ARG A 1178 -4.09 40.50 20.15
C ARG A 1178 -2.60 40.19 20.36
N ARG A 1179 -2.26 39.49 21.45
CA ARG A 1179 -0.87 39.09 21.74
C ARG A 1179 -0.33 38.10 20.73
N ILE A 1180 -1.14 37.13 20.31
CA ILE A 1180 -0.77 36.19 19.25
C ILE A 1180 -0.58 36.92 17.92
N ALA A 1181 -1.46 37.88 17.58
CA ALA A 1181 -1.29 38.70 16.38
C ALA A 1181 0.00 39.55 16.41
N ASP A 1182 0.41 40.04 17.59
CA ASP A 1182 1.70 40.71 17.78
C ASP A 1182 2.88 39.75 17.59
N GLU A 1183 2.77 38.51 18.06
CA GLU A 1183 3.80 37.48 17.92
C GLU A 1183 3.95 37.00 16.47
N VAL A 1184 2.84 36.81 15.75
CA VAL A 1184 2.84 36.56 14.30
C VAL A 1184 3.59 37.66 13.56
N ARG A 1185 3.34 38.92 13.91
CA ARG A 1185 4.04 40.07 13.30
C ARG A 1185 5.54 40.08 13.59
N ARG A 1186 5.96 39.67 14.79
CA ARG A 1186 7.39 39.57 15.17
C ARG A 1186 8.10 38.46 14.39
N ARG A 1187 7.54 37.25 14.37
CA ARG A 1187 8.17 36.09 13.69
C ARG A 1187 8.31 36.30 12.18
N ARG A 1188 7.33 36.96 11.54
CA ARG A 1188 7.44 37.36 10.12
C ARG A 1188 8.43 38.48 9.84
N ALA A 1189 8.75 39.31 10.84
CA ALA A 1189 9.75 40.36 10.69
C ALA A 1189 11.17 39.78 10.76
N ASP A 1190 11.40 38.77 11.59
CA ASP A 1190 12.69 38.07 11.69
C ASP A 1190 12.99 37.18 10.47
N ASP A 1191 11.95 36.62 9.82
CA ASP A 1191 12.09 35.85 8.56
C ASP A 1191 12.40 36.72 7.32
N ARG A 1192 12.34 38.05 7.46
CA ARG A 1192 12.73 39.00 6.41
C ARG A 1192 14.06 39.65 6.77
N LEU A 1193 15.16 39.02 6.33
CA LEU A 1193 16.46 39.67 6.16
C LEU A 1193 16.40 40.80 5.11
N VAL A 1194 15.81 41.94 5.48
CA VAL A 1194 15.96 43.23 4.79
C VAL A 1194 16.29 44.28 5.85
N PRO A 1195 17.47 44.93 5.80
CA PRO A 1195 17.80 46.00 6.72
C PRO A 1195 16.87 47.19 6.46
N ILE A 1196 15.93 47.45 7.36
CA ILE A 1196 15.30 48.76 7.47
C ILE A 1196 15.83 49.39 8.75
N ASP A 1197 16.74 50.34 8.57
CA ASP A 1197 17.14 51.32 9.58
C ASP A 1197 15.89 51.88 10.27
N ARG A 1198 15.72 51.57 11.56
CA ARG A 1198 15.25 52.47 12.64
C ARG A 1198 14.83 51.66 13.87
N ASP A 1199 15.82 51.24 14.66
CA ASP A 1199 15.55 51.06 16.09
C ASP A 1199 15.66 52.41 16.80
N PRO A 1200 14.69 52.77 17.67
CA PRO A 1200 14.84 53.94 18.53
C PRO A 1200 16.00 53.70 19.51
N VAL A 1201 16.86 54.71 19.67
CA VAL A 1201 18.00 54.68 20.60
C VAL A 1201 17.49 54.37 22.01
N PRO A 1202 18.04 53.38 22.72
CA PRO A 1202 17.63 53.07 24.09
C PRO A 1202 17.70 54.33 24.98
N PRO A 1203 16.74 54.54 25.89
CA PRO A 1203 16.58 55.79 26.64
C PRO A 1203 17.82 56.16 27.49
N GLU A 1204 18.63 55.16 27.85
CA GLU A 1204 19.91 55.32 28.54
C GLU A 1204 21.01 56.01 27.70
N PHE A 1205 20.90 56.00 26.37
CA PHE A 1205 21.86 56.63 25.45
C PHE A 1205 21.33 57.91 24.80
N GLU A 1206 20.03 58.19 24.89
CA GLU A 1206 19.39 59.38 24.31
C GLU A 1206 20.02 60.68 24.84
N GLU A 1207 20.37 60.71 26.13
CA GLU A 1207 20.96 61.89 26.75
C GLU A 1207 22.45 62.09 26.41
N ALA A 1208 23.17 61.00 26.13
CA ALA A 1208 24.55 61.03 25.68
C ALA A 1208 24.67 61.51 24.23
N VAL A 1209 23.75 61.05 23.37
CA VAL A 1209 23.64 61.49 21.97
C VAL A 1209 23.22 62.96 21.90
N ARG A 1210 22.24 63.39 22.73
CA ARG A 1210 21.85 64.81 22.84
C ARG A 1210 23.04 65.69 23.26
N ARG A 1211 23.81 65.28 24.28
CA ARG A 1211 25.02 66.00 24.72
C ARG A 1211 26.13 66.02 23.68
N TYR A 1212 26.25 64.97 22.87
CA TYR A 1212 27.22 64.88 21.78
C TYR A 1212 26.89 65.90 20.68
N TYR A 1213 25.63 65.98 20.26
CA TYR A 1213 25.17 66.95 19.25
C TYR A 1213 25.12 68.39 19.77
N GLU A 1214 24.82 68.62 21.06
CA GLU A 1214 24.93 69.96 21.68
C GLU A 1214 26.38 70.47 21.75
N ARG A 1215 27.36 69.58 21.95
CA ARG A 1215 28.79 69.95 21.87
C ARG A 1215 29.24 70.21 20.43
N LEU A 1216 28.73 69.42 19.48
CA LEU A 1216 29.01 69.61 18.06
C LEU A 1216 28.43 70.94 17.55
N GLY A 1217 27.26 71.33 18.03
CA GLY A 1217 26.59 72.61 17.71
C GLY A 1217 27.21 73.85 18.37
N ARG A 1218 28.03 73.70 19.41
CA ARG A 1218 28.77 74.81 20.06
C ARG A 1218 30.15 75.08 19.46
N THR A 1219 30.57 74.31 18.46
CA THR A 1219 31.85 74.52 17.76
C THR A 1219 31.66 75.02 16.33
N ARG A 1220 30.58 75.77 16.09
CA ARG A 1220 30.38 76.59 14.88
C ARG A 1220 29.95 78.00 15.25
#